data_AF-A0A953JS46-F1
#
_entry.id   AF-A0A953JS46-F1
#
_cell.length_a   1.000
_cell.length_b   1.000
_cell.length_c   1.000
_cell.angle_alpha   90.00
_cell.angle_beta   90.00
_cell.angle_gamma   90.00
#
_symmetry.space_group_name_H-M   'P 1'
#
loop_
_entity.id
_entity.type
_entity.pdbx_description
1 polymer ?
#
loop_
_entity_poly.entity_id
_entity_poly.type
_entity_poly.pdbx_seq_one_letter_code
_entity_poly.pdbx_strand_id
1 'polypeptide(L)'
;MDTTGDIVAVEAEYAALRRDPRRPLSRFVAVSLAYGRMLAEPDPAQAAEVYALALDTLHDPPAPAEAGVVLDLIRALRPVAEQLDLADAELDAIERERRLLDHELIPSEPGGREALCRRAAAIHFAKGHVAEGFDELMNGLRSSGLDGLDGLATDLVLAVRRRHVPPEMLADLENMWVELRRRHFDGNWPLWCLTALGALRLDADDVLTAQMYVRRAESILGHLDRPVAGALVGGWVALAAEDFQRAHDRFRFASNAADTDDRMRLLASAGLGESLICLGRADEARGPLAEAISYDIGDPSSVARCHELLAEIAAAEGRHADAYAHLQMTRRLEQIASGGAPPVTRLQADDELLSDGASDVTDVVDLRDRPIDLAALDDSEPGAASKANPKPTPAQLVIEGLRNGWFDLQFQAIVDNANHRPGAAEGLLLLQHPDLGVLTFDDLVNSDLDREVAAELCLWTIARAAEVLARWNTGGSSFAVVVKIADVQLTPALPLIVRTALARTGARAELLTVEIGCEVADSLDPTRAALLDDVRATGARVGISGFGSDLRSMDTLLRLPVDVVKLDPRLMGGDGVDSFGRRAVETVVALARTFGFQVIAAGIETEQQYDLQRHLGCDGAQGFRLVPPAPEPEFVEQLLHVA
;
A
#
# COMPACT_ATOMS: atom_id res chain seq x y z
N MET A 1 -46.81 -15.01 -23.60
CA MET A 1 -47.76 -13.88 -23.54
C MET A 1 -47.21 -12.81 -24.45
N ASP A 2 -48.08 -12.14 -25.21
CA ASP A 2 -47.72 -11.17 -26.23
C ASP A 2 -47.30 -9.87 -25.51
N THR A 3 -46.02 -9.81 -25.11
CA THR A 3 -45.54 -8.98 -24.00
C THR A 3 -45.75 -7.48 -24.19
N THR A 4 -45.82 -6.99 -25.42
CA THR A 4 -45.98 -5.56 -25.70
C THR A 4 -47.43 -5.08 -25.52
N GLY A 5 -48.42 -5.92 -25.81
CA GLY A 5 -49.85 -5.56 -25.68
C GLY A 5 -50.31 -5.48 -24.23
N ASP A 6 -49.78 -6.37 -23.39
CA ASP A 6 -50.09 -6.40 -21.96
C ASP A 6 -49.48 -5.21 -21.20
N ILE A 7 -48.27 -4.75 -21.58
CA ILE A 7 -47.63 -3.57 -20.98
C ILE A 7 -48.44 -2.30 -21.24
N VAL A 8 -48.84 -2.06 -22.50
CA VAL A 8 -49.61 -0.86 -22.87
C VAL A 8 -50.97 -0.82 -22.16
N ALA A 9 -51.61 -1.97 -21.97
CA ALA A 9 -52.87 -2.07 -21.24
C ALA A 9 -52.70 -1.77 -19.74
N VAL A 10 -51.66 -2.34 -19.11
CA VAL A 10 -51.35 -2.12 -17.69
C VAL A 10 -50.91 -0.68 -17.42
N GLU A 11 -50.11 -0.08 -18.32
CA GLU A 11 -49.71 1.33 -18.26
C GLU A 11 -50.92 2.27 -18.36
N ALA A 12 -51.82 2.02 -19.31
CA ALA A 12 -53.03 2.83 -19.48
C ALA A 12 -53.94 2.75 -18.24
N GLU A 13 -54.06 1.56 -17.63
CA GLU A 13 -54.81 1.36 -16.40
C GLU A 13 -54.15 2.09 -15.21
N TYR A 14 -52.82 1.99 -15.07
CA TYR A 14 -52.06 2.71 -14.04
C TYR A 14 -52.25 4.23 -14.17
N ALA A 15 -52.12 4.78 -15.38
CA ALA A 15 -52.28 6.20 -15.65
C ALA A 15 -53.71 6.69 -15.36
N ALA A 16 -54.72 5.88 -15.66
CA ALA A 16 -56.12 6.18 -15.34
C ALA A 16 -56.35 6.21 -13.83
N LEU A 17 -55.88 5.20 -13.10
CA LEU A 17 -56.02 5.12 -11.64
C LEU A 17 -55.23 6.24 -10.94
N ARG A 18 -54.02 6.58 -11.40
CA ARG A 18 -53.22 7.66 -10.81
C ARG A 18 -53.93 9.02 -10.85
N ARG A 19 -54.73 9.29 -11.89
CA ARG A 19 -55.50 10.53 -12.06
C ARG A 19 -56.84 10.54 -11.32
N ASP A 20 -57.34 9.39 -10.87
CA ASP A 20 -58.62 9.28 -10.17
C ASP A 20 -58.45 9.43 -8.65
N PRO A 21 -58.97 10.52 -8.03
CA PRO A 21 -58.92 10.71 -6.59
C PRO A 21 -59.85 9.76 -5.80
N ARG A 22 -60.74 9.02 -6.48
CA ARG A 22 -61.64 8.02 -5.87
C ARG A 22 -61.24 6.58 -6.20
N ARG A 23 -60.00 6.38 -6.68
CA ARG A 23 -59.51 5.06 -7.09
C ARG A 23 -59.66 4.02 -5.96
N PRO A 24 -60.06 2.78 -6.27
CA PRO A 24 -59.97 1.69 -5.31
C PRO A 24 -58.49 1.41 -5.00
N LEU A 25 -58.07 1.63 -3.76
CA LEU A 25 -56.67 1.49 -3.30
C LEU A 25 -56.10 0.11 -3.62
N SER A 26 -56.84 -0.96 -3.34
CA SER A 26 -56.42 -2.33 -3.63
C SER A 26 -56.13 -2.58 -5.12
N ARG A 27 -56.91 -1.97 -6.03
CA ARG A 27 -56.68 -2.08 -7.48
C ARG A 27 -55.48 -1.24 -7.91
N PHE A 28 -55.35 -0.02 -7.38
CA PHE A 28 -54.21 0.86 -7.67
C PHE A 28 -52.88 0.23 -7.26
N VAL A 29 -52.83 -0.38 -6.09
CA VAL A 29 -51.64 -1.05 -5.56
C VAL A 29 -51.30 -2.29 -6.39
N ALA A 30 -52.30 -3.13 -6.73
CA ALA A 30 -52.08 -4.32 -7.57
C ALA A 30 -51.57 -3.96 -8.97
N VAL A 31 -52.15 -2.93 -9.59
CA VAL A 31 -51.72 -2.44 -10.92
C VAL A 31 -50.33 -1.81 -10.85
N SER A 32 -50.02 -1.05 -9.79
CA SER A 32 -48.67 -0.50 -9.56
C SER A 32 -47.62 -1.58 -9.41
N LEU A 33 -47.90 -2.65 -8.64
CA LEU A 33 -46.98 -3.77 -8.49
C LEU A 33 -46.73 -4.49 -9.83
N ALA A 34 -47.78 -4.73 -10.62
CA ALA A 34 -47.65 -5.36 -11.94
C ALA A 34 -46.87 -4.47 -12.92
N TYR A 35 -47.20 -3.17 -12.97
CA TYR A 35 -46.57 -2.21 -13.87
C TYR A 35 -45.10 -1.99 -13.51
N GLY A 36 -44.77 -1.80 -12.23
CA GLY A 36 -43.39 -1.67 -11.78
C GLY A 36 -42.55 -2.92 -12.10
N ARG A 37 -43.11 -4.13 -12.01
CA ARG A 37 -42.39 -5.36 -12.37
C ARG A 37 -42.06 -5.42 -13.86
N MET A 38 -42.95 -4.90 -14.71
CA MET A 38 -42.70 -4.78 -16.14
C MET A 38 -41.62 -3.72 -16.45
N LEU A 39 -41.51 -2.69 -15.62
CA LEU A 39 -40.52 -1.61 -15.77
C LEU A 39 -39.14 -1.91 -15.16
N ALA A 40 -39.04 -2.88 -14.24
CA ALA A 40 -37.83 -3.10 -13.44
C ALA A 40 -36.53 -3.28 -14.26
N GLU A 41 -36.60 -3.97 -15.41
CA GLU A 41 -35.46 -4.10 -16.34
C GLU A 41 -35.34 -2.92 -17.33
N PRO A 42 -36.40 -2.52 -18.07
CA PRO A 42 -36.26 -1.50 -19.12
C PRO A 42 -36.13 -0.06 -18.60
N ASP A 43 -36.75 0.27 -17.46
CA ASP A 43 -36.68 1.59 -16.82
C ASP A 43 -36.77 1.44 -15.28
N PRO A 44 -35.65 1.06 -14.63
CA PRO A 44 -35.63 0.87 -13.18
C PRO A 44 -36.00 2.15 -12.42
N ALA A 45 -35.67 3.34 -12.94
CA ALA A 45 -35.97 4.60 -12.27
C ALA A 45 -37.49 4.81 -12.17
N GLN A 46 -38.19 4.58 -13.28
CA GLN A 46 -39.64 4.66 -13.30
C GLN A 46 -40.29 3.54 -12.45
N ALA A 47 -39.71 2.34 -12.43
CA ALA A 47 -40.19 1.25 -11.57
C ALA A 47 -40.13 1.63 -10.08
N ALA A 48 -39.01 2.21 -9.63
CA ALA A 48 -38.84 2.68 -8.26
C ALA A 48 -39.88 3.73 -7.87
N GLU A 49 -40.15 4.71 -8.74
CA GLU A 49 -41.19 5.72 -8.51
C GLU A 49 -42.60 5.11 -8.38
N VAL A 50 -42.91 4.12 -9.23
CA VAL A 50 -44.21 3.44 -9.22
C VAL A 50 -44.41 2.69 -7.90
N TYR A 51 -43.40 1.95 -7.43
CA TYR A 51 -43.50 1.22 -6.17
C TYR A 51 -43.55 2.14 -4.96
N ALA A 52 -42.70 3.18 -4.91
CA ALA A 52 -42.70 4.16 -3.81
C ALA A 52 -44.05 4.88 -3.70
N LEU A 53 -44.63 5.31 -4.84
CA LEU A 53 -45.95 5.92 -4.85
C LEU A 53 -47.05 4.97 -4.36
N ALA A 54 -46.98 3.68 -4.72
CA ALA A 54 -47.95 2.70 -4.24
C ALA A 54 -47.85 2.49 -2.73
N LEU A 55 -46.62 2.41 -2.20
CA LEU A 55 -46.36 2.33 -0.77
C LEU A 55 -46.88 3.57 -0.02
N ASP A 56 -46.65 4.78 -0.52
CA ASP A 56 -47.13 6.02 0.09
C ASP A 56 -48.66 6.17 0.13
N THR A 57 -49.37 5.40 -0.70
CA THR A 57 -50.84 5.42 -0.70
C THR A 57 -51.48 4.50 0.34
N LEU A 58 -50.70 3.61 0.95
CA LEU A 58 -51.15 2.67 1.96
C LEU A 58 -50.96 3.25 3.36
N HIS A 59 -51.78 2.79 4.31
CA HIS A 59 -51.61 3.17 5.72
C HIS A 59 -50.36 2.51 6.31
N ASP A 60 -49.80 3.15 7.33
CA ASP A 60 -48.64 2.65 8.05
C ASP A 60 -48.88 2.72 9.57
N PRO A 61 -49.06 1.58 10.26
CA PRO A 61 -49.07 0.21 9.72
C PRO A 61 -50.31 -0.07 8.85
N PRO A 62 -50.22 -0.99 7.87
CA PRO A 62 -51.33 -1.33 6.99
C PRO A 62 -52.37 -2.22 7.67
N ALA A 63 -53.55 -2.34 7.06
CA ALA A 63 -54.55 -3.32 7.52
C ALA A 63 -54.01 -4.76 7.32
N PRO A 64 -54.44 -5.75 8.14
CA PRO A 64 -53.96 -7.14 8.01
C PRO A 64 -54.17 -7.76 6.61
N ALA A 65 -55.24 -7.35 5.90
CA ALA A 65 -55.51 -7.80 4.55
C ALA A 65 -54.55 -7.20 3.49
N GLU A 66 -53.86 -6.12 3.82
CA GLU A 66 -52.95 -5.38 2.93
C GLU A 66 -51.47 -5.73 3.18
N ALA A 67 -51.14 -6.31 4.33
CA ALA A 67 -49.78 -6.63 4.74
C ALA A 67 -49.00 -7.46 3.70
N GLY A 68 -49.64 -8.44 3.08
CA GLY A 68 -49.02 -9.26 2.02
C GLY A 68 -48.62 -8.45 0.79
N VAL A 69 -49.46 -7.50 0.38
CA VAL A 69 -49.20 -6.67 -0.81
C VAL A 69 -48.15 -5.59 -0.51
N VAL A 70 -48.14 -5.05 0.71
CA VAL A 70 -47.04 -4.16 1.17
C VAL A 70 -45.71 -4.89 1.13
N LEU A 71 -45.66 -6.13 1.64
CA LEU A 71 -44.45 -6.95 1.61
C LEU A 71 -43.99 -7.23 0.18
N ASP A 72 -44.91 -7.52 -0.74
CA ASP A 72 -44.59 -7.73 -2.16
C ASP A 72 -44.03 -6.47 -2.84
N LEU A 73 -44.57 -5.29 -2.50
CA LEU A 73 -44.04 -4.00 -2.99
C LEU A 73 -42.65 -3.71 -2.44
N ILE A 74 -42.43 -3.91 -1.13
CA ILE A 74 -41.12 -3.74 -0.49
C ILE A 74 -40.08 -4.65 -1.14
N ARG A 75 -40.42 -5.93 -1.36
CA ARG A 75 -39.54 -6.91 -2.02
C ARG A 75 -39.26 -6.55 -3.48
N ALA A 76 -40.18 -5.88 -4.17
CA ALA A 76 -40.01 -5.44 -5.55
C ALA A 76 -39.23 -4.13 -5.69
N LEU A 77 -39.42 -3.17 -4.77
CA LEU A 77 -38.72 -1.88 -4.75
C LEU A 77 -37.23 -2.04 -4.43
N ARG A 78 -36.94 -2.89 -3.46
CA ARG A 78 -35.59 -3.13 -2.91
C ARG A 78 -34.47 -3.33 -3.95
N PRO A 79 -34.53 -4.33 -4.86
CA PRO A 79 -33.46 -4.56 -5.82
C PRO A 79 -33.31 -3.40 -6.82
N VAL A 80 -34.40 -2.72 -7.14
CA VAL A 80 -34.39 -1.57 -8.05
C VAL A 80 -33.76 -0.34 -7.38
N ALA A 81 -34.08 -0.11 -6.10
CA ALA A 81 -33.49 0.96 -5.31
C ALA A 81 -31.98 0.75 -5.13
N GLU A 82 -31.55 -0.47 -4.86
CA GLU A 82 -30.13 -0.84 -4.76
C GLU A 82 -29.39 -0.61 -6.08
N GLN A 83 -29.96 -1.04 -7.22
CA GLN A 83 -29.38 -0.84 -8.55
C GLN A 83 -29.17 0.65 -8.89
N LEU A 84 -30.04 1.52 -8.39
CA LEU A 84 -30.03 2.96 -8.67
C LEU A 84 -29.36 3.79 -7.57
N ASP A 85 -28.81 3.15 -6.54
CA ASP A 85 -28.23 3.82 -5.36
C ASP A 85 -29.24 4.74 -4.62
N LEU A 86 -30.52 4.35 -4.61
CA LEU A 86 -31.63 5.07 -3.95
C LEU A 86 -31.75 4.70 -2.47
N ALA A 87 -30.70 4.98 -1.71
CA ALA A 87 -30.58 4.57 -0.31
C ALA A 87 -31.71 5.05 0.63
N ASP A 88 -32.34 6.21 0.39
CA ASP A 88 -33.46 6.68 1.25
C ASP A 88 -34.74 5.87 1.03
N ALA A 89 -35.03 5.49 -0.22
CA ALA A 89 -36.18 4.65 -0.55
C ALA A 89 -36.01 3.24 0.04
N GLU A 90 -34.78 2.75 0.07
CA GLU A 90 -34.45 1.45 0.63
C GLU A 90 -34.56 1.43 2.16
N LEU A 91 -34.09 2.47 2.85
CA LEU A 91 -34.25 2.63 4.31
C LEU A 91 -35.73 2.72 4.71
N ASP A 92 -36.55 3.49 3.98
CA ASP A 92 -37.99 3.57 4.22
C ASP A 92 -38.67 2.20 4.04
N ALA A 93 -38.30 1.45 3.01
CA ALA A 93 -38.82 0.11 2.78
C ALA A 93 -38.45 -0.88 3.92
N ILE A 94 -37.23 -0.80 4.47
CA ILE A 94 -36.80 -1.59 5.62
C ILE A 94 -37.62 -1.25 6.86
N GLU A 95 -37.83 0.04 7.12
CA GLU A 95 -38.57 0.52 8.29
C GLU A 95 -40.06 0.12 8.23
N ARG A 96 -40.68 0.16 7.05
CA ARG A 96 -42.04 -0.35 6.86
C ARG A 96 -42.15 -1.85 7.11
N GLU A 97 -41.16 -2.64 6.67
CA GLU A 97 -41.15 -4.09 6.94
C GLU A 97 -40.99 -4.39 8.43
N ARG A 98 -40.16 -3.62 9.15
CA ARG A 98 -40.06 -3.69 10.62
C ARG A 98 -41.41 -3.45 11.29
N ARG A 99 -42.15 -2.43 10.86
CA ARG A 99 -43.49 -2.17 11.39
C ARG A 99 -44.46 -3.33 11.16
N LEU A 100 -44.38 -4.01 10.00
CA LEU A 100 -45.17 -5.23 9.77
C LEU A 100 -44.84 -6.34 10.79
N LEU A 101 -43.57 -6.51 11.14
CA LEU A 101 -43.11 -7.49 12.13
C LEU A 101 -43.50 -7.10 13.56
N ASP A 102 -43.39 -5.81 13.91
CA ASP A 102 -43.72 -5.29 15.25
C ASP A 102 -45.22 -5.37 15.55
N HIS A 103 -46.06 -5.27 14.52
CA HIS A 103 -47.51 -5.45 14.61
C HIS A 103 -47.98 -6.90 14.38
N GLU A 104 -47.06 -7.88 14.26
CA GLU A 104 -47.37 -9.30 14.02
C GLU A 104 -48.23 -9.55 12.76
N LEU A 105 -48.13 -8.65 11.77
CA LEU A 105 -48.90 -8.74 10.51
C LEU A 105 -48.28 -9.74 9.53
N ILE A 106 -46.98 -10.00 9.67
CA ILE A 106 -46.24 -11.02 8.93
C ILE A 106 -45.49 -11.92 9.93
N PRO A 107 -45.28 -13.20 9.61
CA PRO A 107 -44.57 -14.11 10.51
C PRO A 107 -43.13 -13.63 10.71
N SER A 108 -42.69 -13.61 11.97
CA SER A 108 -41.29 -13.36 12.31
C SER A 108 -40.49 -14.62 12.00
N GLU A 109 -39.82 -14.64 10.84
CA GLU A 109 -38.83 -15.67 10.54
C GLU A 109 -37.62 -15.52 11.49
N PRO A 110 -37.02 -16.63 11.97
CA PRO A 110 -35.78 -16.58 12.73
C PRO A 110 -34.70 -15.81 11.94
N GLY A 111 -34.08 -14.79 12.56
CA GLY A 111 -33.07 -13.95 11.91
C GLY A 111 -33.61 -12.88 10.95
N GLY A 112 -34.91 -12.83 10.65
CA GLY A 112 -35.50 -11.86 9.72
C GLY A 112 -35.31 -10.39 10.17
N ARG A 113 -35.52 -10.11 11.46
CA ARG A 113 -35.27 -8.76 12.03
C ARG A 113 -33.79 -8.39 11.97
N GLU A 114 -32.92 -9.32 12.29
CA GLU A 114 -31.46 -9.14 12.21
C GLU A 114 -31.02 -8.79 10.79
N ALA A 115 -31.52 -9.49 9.78
CA ALA A 115 -31.17 -9.25 8.38
C ALA A 115 -31.55 -7.83 7.93
N LEU A 116 -32.71 -7.34 8.37
CA LEU A 116 -33.15 -5.95 8.10
C LEU A 116 -32.21 -4.93 8.75
N CYS A 117 -31.79 -5.17 9.99
CA CYS A 117 -30.86 -4.29 10.71
C CYS A 117 -29.49 -4.25 10.03
N ARG A 118 -28.94 -5.40 9.63
CA ARG A 118 -27.65 -5.48 8.91
C ARG A 118 -27.68 -4.70 7.61
N ARG A 119 -28.80 -4.77 6.90
CA ARG A 119 -28.99 -4.06 5.63
C ARG A 119 -29.09 -2.55 5.81
N ALA A 120 -29.87 -2.10 6.80
CA ALA A 120 -29.95 -0.68 7.12
C ALA A 120 -28.59 -0.12 7.55
N ALA A 121 -27.85 -0.86 8.39
CA ALA A 121 -26.50 -0.48 8.80
C ALA A 121 -25.55 -0.31 7.60
N ALA A 122 -25.57 -1.25 6.64
CA ALA A 122 -24.75 -1.16 5.44
C ALA A 122 -25.01 0.13 4.64
N ILE A 123 -26.28 0.50 4.48
CA ILE A 123 -26.69 1.74 3.79
C ILE A 123 -26.20 2.98 4.57
N HIS A 124 -26.37 3.01 5.89
CA HIS A 124 -25.89 4.12 6.72
C HIS A 124 -24.37 4.28 6.65
N PHE A 125 -23.62 3.17 6.73
CA PHE A 125 -22.17 3.22 6.56
C PHE A 125 -21.78 3.71 5.15
N ALA A 126 -22.44 3.25 4.09
CA ALA A 126 -22.19 3.74 2.73
C ALA A 126 -22.35 5.27 2.62
N LYS A 127 -23.33 5.85 3.33
CA LYS A 127 -23.57 7.29 3.42
C LYS A 127 -22.64 8.06 4.38
N GLY A 128 -21.77 7.36 5.12
CA GLY A 128 -20.94 7.98 6.15
C GLY A 128 -21.68 8.31 7.46
N HIS A 129 -22.91 7.82 7.62
CA HIS A 129 -23.72 7.97 8.83
C HIS A 129 -23.32 6.89 9.86
N VAL A 130 -22.13 7.06 10.45
CA VAL A 130 -21.50 6.04 11.30
C VAL A 130 -22.34 5.74 12.55
N ALA A 131 -22.99 6.76 13.15
CA ALA A 131 -23.75 6.61 14.39
C ALA A 131 -24.98 5.74 14.17
N GLU A 132 -25.76 6.10 13.14
CA GLU A 132 -26.98 5.43 12.73
C GLU A 132 -26.69 3.99 12.28
N GLY A 133 -25.56 3.77 11.59
CA GLY A 133 -25.13 2.43 11.21
C GLY A 133 -24.83 1.53 12.43
N PHE A 134 -24.16 2.06 13.46
CA PHE A 134 -23.96 1.32 14.70
C PHE A 134 -25.26 1.07 15.46
N ASP A 135 -26.13 2.06 15.55
CA ASP A 135 -27.45 1.92 16.18
C ASP A 135 -28.26 0.80 15.53
N GLU A 136 -28.21 0.68 14.21
CA GLU A 136 -28.87 -0.39 13.46
C GLU A 136 -28.31 -1.77 13.80
N LEU A 137 -26.99 -1.95 13.76
CA LEU A 137 -26.38 -3.23 14.17
C LEU A 137 -26.71 -3.57 15.63
N MET A 138 -26.78 -2.58 16.52
CA MET A 138 -27.18 -2.79 17.91
C MET A 138 -28.65 -3.16 18.06
N ASN A 139 -29.55 -2.56 17.27
CA ASN A 139 -30.95 -2.97 17.20
C ASN A 139 -31.07 -4.42 16.71
N GLY A 140 -30.27 -4.79 15.72
CA GLY A 140 -30.13 -6.16 15.22
C GLY A 140 -29.78 -7.11 16.35
N LEU A 141 -28.68 -6.83 17.07
CA LEU A 141 -28.26 -7.64 18.21
C LEU A 141 -29.39 -7.74 19.25
N ARG A 142 -30.05 -6.62 19.58
CA ARG A 142 -31.12 -6.56 20.60
C ARG A 142 -32.30 -7.45 20.25
N SER A 143 -32.59 -7.57 18.96
CA SER A 143 -33.67 -8.38 18.42
C SER A 143 -33.28 -9.84 18.13
N SER A 144 -31.99 -10.19 18.25
CA SER A 144 -31.46 -11.51 17.92
C SER A 144 -31.59 -12.51 19.07
N GLY A 145 -31.88 -13.76 18.74
CA GLY A 145 -31.73 -14.90 19.66
C GLY A 145 -30.27 -15.34 19.78
N LEU A 146 -29.99 -16.33 20.64
CA LEU A 146 -28.62 -16.85 20.86
C LEU A 146 -27.94 -17.33 19.56
N ASP A 147 -28.71 -17.81 18.58
CA ASP A 147 -28.22 -18.41 17.33
C ASP A 147 -27.80 -17.38 16.25
N GLY A 148 -28.04 -16.07 16.44
CA GLY A 148 -27.69 -15.00 15.46
C GLY A 148 -26.61 -14.01 15.95
N LEU A 149 -26.14 -14.17 17.19
CA LEU A 149 -25.24 -13.21 17.83
C LEU A 149 -23.86 -13.13 17.16
N ASP A 150 -23.35 -14.24 16.64
CA ASP A 150 -22.01 -14.32 16.06
C ASP A 150 -21.88 -13.49 14.77
N GLY A 151 -22.88 -13.51 13.90
CA GLY A 151 -22.89 -12.78 12.63
C GLY A 151 -22.91 -11.27 12.83
N LEU A 152 -23.92 -10.77 13.54
CA LEU A 152 -24.10 -9.35 13.83
C LEU A 152 -22.97 -8.74 14.68
N ALA A 153 -22.49 -9.47 15.70
CA ALA A 153 -21.39 -8.96 16.53
C ALA A 153 -20.10 -8.85 15.71
N THR A 154 -19.92 -9.75 14.74
CA THR A 154 -18.80 -9.66 13.81
C THR A 154 -18.95 -8.48 12.87
N ASP A 155 -20.11 -8.31 12.20
CA ASP A 155 -20.36 -7.14 11.34
C ASP A 155 -20.08 -5.82 12.05
N LEU A 156 -20.39 -5.76 13.35
CA LEU A 156 -20.11 -4.61 14.18
C LEU A 156 -18.62 -4.40 14.44
N VAL A 157 -17.88 -5.44 14.83
CA VAL A 157 -16.42 -5.38 15.00
C VAL A 157 -15.75 -4.95 13.70
N LEU A 158 -16.23 -5.44 12.56
CA LEU A 158 -15.71 -5.09 11.24
C LEU A 158 -16.02 -3.64 10.89
N ALA A 159 -17.23 -3.17 11.18
CA ALA A 159 -17.62 -1.78 10.96
C ALA A 159 -16.73 -0.82 11.75
N VAL A 160 -16.46 -1.13 13.03
CA VAL A 160 -15.52 -0.35 13.87
C VAL A 160 -14.14 -0.24 13.21
N ARG A 161 -13.58 -1.37 12.77
CA ARG A 161 -12.25 -1.39 12.15
C ARG A 161 -12.20 -0.71 10.78
N ARG A 162 -13.26 -0.80 9.98
CA ARG A 162 -13.28 -0.28 8.60
C ARG A 162 -13.53 1.21 8.52
N ARG A 163 -14.29 1.79 9.46
CA ARG A 163 -14.84 3.15 9.30
C ARG A 163 -14.09 4.24 10.04
N HIS A 164 -13.04 3.90 10.81
CA HIS A 164 -12.31 4.79 11.70
C HIS A 164 -13.24 5.67 12.54
N VAL A 165 -13.48 5.28 13.78
CA VAL A 165 -14.47 5.92 14.64
C VAL A 165 -13.96 7.28 15.08
N PRO A 166 -14.65 8.39 14.73
CA PRO A 166 -14.21 9.72 15.12
C PRO A 166 -14.10 9.84 16.65
N PRO A 167 -13.05 10.51 17.18
CA PRO A 167 -12.84 10.64 18.63
C PRO A 167 -14.04 11.23 19.38
N GLU A 168 -14.77 12.14 18.75
CA GLU A 168 -15.99 12.76 19.29
C GLU A 168 -17.14 11.77 19.49
N MET A 169 -17.21 10.71 18.68
CA MET A 169 -18.23 9.67 18.78
C MET A 169 -17.83 8.51 19.69
N LEU A 170 -16.53 8.35 19.93
CA LEU A 170 -15.99 7.25 20.73
C LEU A 170 -16.65 7.20 22.11
N ALA A 171 -16.76 8.34 22.80
CA ALA A 171 -17.36 8.42 24.13
C ALA A 171 -18.84 8.00 24.15
N ASP A 172 -19.60 8.40 23.13
CA ASP A 172 -21.04 8.09 23.03
C ASP A 172 -21.26 6.61 22.74
N LEU A 173 -20.47 6.04 21.82
CA LEU A 173 -20.49 4.61 21.52
C LEU A 173 -20.11 3.79 22.76
N GLU A 174 -19.07 4.18 23.49
CA GLU A 174 -18.68 3.50 24.72
C GLU A 174 -19.76 3.53 25.80
N ASN A 175 -20.37 4.71 26.00
CA ASN A 175 -21.48 4.86 26.94
C ASN A 175 -22.66 3.95 26.54
N MET A 176 -22.98 3.88 25.25
CA MET A 176 -23.99 2.98 24.73
C MET A 176 -23.65 1.51 25.02
N TRP A 177 -22.42 1.07 24.74
CA TRP A 177 -21.95 -0.29 25.01
C TRP A 177 -22.03 -0.67 26.50
N VAL A 178 -21.65 0.26 27.38
CA VAL A 178 -21.72 0.07 28.82
C VAL A 178 -23.18 -0.04 29.29
N GLU A 179 -24.07 0.82 28.78
CA GLU A 179 -25.49 0.80 29.13
C GLU A 179 -26.18 -0.47 28.60
N LEU A 180 -25.83 -0.94 27.40
CA LEU A 180 -26.38 -2.18 26.84
C LEU A 180 -25.91 -3.41 27.61
N ARG A 181 -24.62 -3.48 27.96
CA ARG A 181 -24.11 -4.51 28.86
C ARG A 181 -24.84 -4.53 30.20
N ARG A 182 -25.24 -3.37 30.71
CA ARG A 182 -25.98 -3.24 31.98
C ARG A 182 -27.44 -3.68 31.84
N ARG A 183 -28.12 -3.33 30.73
CA ARG A 183 -29.52 -3.69 30.47
C ARG A 183 -29.71 -5.16 30.10
N HIS A 184 -28.73 -5.76 29.43
CA HIS A 184 -28.76 -7.13 28.94
C HIS A 184 -27.58 -7.92 29.50
N PHE A 185 -27.62 -8.21 30.80
CA PHE A 185 -26.55 -8.97 31.47
C PHE A 185 -26.66 -10.50 31.23
N ASP A 186 -27.80 -10.98 30.77
CA ASP A 186 -28.04 -12.40 30.53
C ASP A 186 -27.45 -12.86 29.18
N GLY A 187 -26.94 -14.09 29.13
CA GLY A 187 -26.37 -14.69 27.91
C GLY A 187 -24.99 -14.14 27.52
N ASN A 188 -24.69 -14.13 26.21
CA ASN A 188 -23.37 -13.75 25.68
C ASN A 188 -23.19 -12.24 25.46
N TRP A 189 -24.17 -11.41 25.82
CA TRP A 189 -24.14 -9.96 25.63
C TRP A 189 -22.95 -9.24 26.25
N PRO A 190 -22.56 -9.53 27.51
CA PRO A 190 -21.40 -8.88 28.10
C PRO A 190 -20.10 -9.15 27.37
N LEU A 191 -19.97 -10.36 26.81
CA LEU A 191 -18.82 -10.75 26.00
C LEU A 191 -18.73 -9.89 24.74
N TRP A 192 -19.82 -9.76 24.00
CA TRP A 192 -19.85 -8.95 22.78
C TRP A 192 -19.57 -7.49 23.00
N CYS A 193 -20.15 -6.92 24.05
CA CYS A 193 -19.88 -5.53 24.42
C CYS A 193 -18.40 -5.32 24.74
N LEU A 194 -17.77 -6.26 25.44
CA LEU A 194 -16.33 -6.19 25.76
C LEU A 194 -15.46 -6.38 24.52
N THR A 195 -15.82 -7.29 23.61
CA THR A 195 -15.14 -7.46 22.32
C THR A 195 -15.24 -6.20 21.46
N ALA A 196 -16.42 -5.58 21.37
CA ALA A 196 -16.64 -4.33 20.62
C ALA A 196 -15.88 -3.15 21.23
N LEU A 197 -15.92 -2.99 22.56
CA LEU A 197 -15.11 -1.99 23.27
C LEU A 197 -13.61 -2.19 23.06
N GLY A 198 -13.16 -3.45 23.01
CA GLY A 198 -11.79 -3.80 22.64
C GLY A 198 -11.43 -3.35 21.22
N ALA A 199 -12.31 -3.59 20.25
CA ALA A 199 -12.11 -3.15 18.86
C ALA A 199 -12.10 -1.62 18.72
N LEU A 200 -13.01 -0.92 19.41
CA LEU A 200 -13.07 0.55 19.43
C LEU A 200 -11.79 1.17 19.98
N ARG A 201 -11.29 0.63 21.10
CA ARG A 201 -10.05 1.12 21.70
C ARG A 201 -8.84 0.84 20.82
N LEU A 202 -8.83 -0.31 20.14
CA LEU A 202 -7.77 -0.62 19.20
C LEU A 202 -7.77 0.29 17.97
N ASP A 203 -8.94 0.69 17.47
CA ASP A 203 -9.07 1.68 16.37
C ASP A 203 -8.59 3.08 16.79
N ALA A 204 -8.77 3.44 18.07
CA ALA A 204 -8.25 4.67 18.67
C ALA A 204 -6.77 4.57 19.12
N ASP A 205 -6.05 3.52 18.72
CA ASP A 205 -4.65 3.24 19.09
C ASP A 205 -4.40 3.09 20.61
N ASP A 206 -5.44 2.78 21.39
CA ASP A 206 -5.39 2.53 22.84
C ASP A 206 -5.29 1.02 23.13
N VAL A 207 -4.12 0.46 22.81
CA VAL A 207 -3.84 -0.99 22.92
C VAL A 207 -4.02 -1.50 24.34
N LEU A 208 -3.60 -0.73 25.36
CA LEU A 208 -3.67 -1.14 26.76
C LEU A 208 -5.12 -1.34 27.21
N THR A 209 -6.00 -0.37 26.91
CA THR A 209 -7.41 -0.46 27.27
C THR A 209 -8.11 -1.55 26.46
N ALA A 210 -7.75 -1.71 25.18
CA ALA A 210 -8.25 -2.80 24.35
C ALA A 210 -7.92 -4.18 24.96
N GLN A 211 -6.68 -4.39 25.43
CA GLN A 211 -6.28 -5.60 26.14
C GLN A 211 -7.06 -5.84 27.43
N MET A 212 -7.40 -4.78 28.18
CA MET A 212 -8.20 -4.91 29.39
C MET A 212 -9.58 -5.45 29.07
N TYR A 213 -10.24 -4.91 28.03
CA TYR A 213 -11.55 -5.38 27.60
C TYR A 213 -11.52 -6.81 27.08
N VAL A 214 -10.55 -7.16 26.23
CA VAL A 214 -10.38 -8.53 25.72
C VAL A 214 -10.10 -9.52 26.84
N ARG A 215 -9.18 -9.21 27.77
CA ARG A 215 -8.92 -10.10 28.93
C ARG A 215 -10.15 -10.26 29.82
N ARG A 216 -10.95 -9.20 29.97
CA ARG A 216 -12.19 -9.27 30.74
C ARG A 216 -13.23 -10.15 30.06
N ALA A 217 -13.37 -10.04 28.74
CA ALA A 217 -14.22 -10.91 27.92
C ALA A 217 -13.83 -12.39 28.10
N GLU A 218 -12.53 -12.69 28.03
CA GLU A 218 -12.01 -14.05 28.20
C GLU A 218 -12.25 -14.62 29.61
N SER A 219 -12.10 -13.79 30.64
CA SER A 219 -12.37 -14.20 32.02
C SER A 219 -13.82 -14.62 32.25
N ILE A 220 -14.75 -14.17 31.41
CA ILE A 220 -16.19 -14.50 31.52
C ILE A 220 -16.48 -15.87 30.89
N LEU A 221 -15.78 -16.25 29.81
CA LEU A 221 -16.01 -17.49 29.07
C LEU A 221 -15.11 -18.68 29.48
N GLY A 222 -14.02 -18.45 30.21
CA GLY A 222 -13.01 -19.48 30.40
C GLY A 222 -12.25 -19.79 29.09
N HIS A 223 -11.83 -21.04 28.88
CA HIS A 223 -10.80 -21.36 27.88
C HIS A 223 -11.26 -21.93 26.53
N LEU A 224 -12.52 -22.31 26.29
CA LEU A 224 -12.81 -23.17 25.12
C LEU A 224 -14.05 -22.89 24.24
N ASP A 225 -14.98 -21.99 24.58
CA ASP A 225 -16.08 -21.64 23.67
C ASP A 225 -16.03 -20.15 23.33
N ARG A 226 -15.21 -19.79 22.34
CA ARG A 226 -15.05 -18.40 21.91
C ARG A 226 -15.86 -18.14 20.64
N PRO A 227 -16.62 -17.04 20.57
CA PRO A 227 -17.09 -16.57 19.29
C PRO A 227 -15.93 -16.09 18.41
N VAL A 228 -16.11 -16.24 17.10
CA VAL A 228 -15.11 -15.88 16.08
C VAL A 228 -14.69 -14.42 16.19
N ALA A 229 -15.65 -13.50 16.36
CA ALA A 229 -15.34 -12.07 16.54
C ALA A 229 -14.45 -11.78 17.76
N GLY A 230 -14.68 -12.49 18.88
CA GLY A 230 -13.83 -12.37 20.07
C GLY A 230 -12.41 -12.87 19.84
N ALA A 231 -12.25 -13.94 19.05
CA ALA A 231 -10.94 -14.42 18.65
C ALA A 231 -10.24 -13.44 17.70
N LEU A 232 -10.94 -12.90 16.70
CA LEU A 232 -10.40 -11.88 15.78
C LEU A 232 -9.88 -10.65 16.55
N VAL A 233 -10.72 -10.00 17.35
CA VAL A 233 -10.30 -8.81 18.12
C VAL A 233 -9.15 -9.16 19.06
N GLY A 234 -9.23 -10.30 19.76
CA GLY A 234 -8.15 -10.73 20.64
C GLY A 234 -6.84 -11.02 19.93
N GLY A 235 -6.90 -11.51 18.69
CA GLY A 235 -5.74 -11.69 17.82
C GLY A 235 -5.11 -10.37 17.42
N TRP A 236 -5.92 -9.41 16.96
CA TRP A 236 -5.45 -8.07 16.58
C TRP A 236 -4.87 -7.28 17.76
N VAL A 237 -5.52 -7.34 18.92
CA VAL A 237 -5.00 -6.73 20.15
C VAL A 237 -3.68 -7.38 20.57
N ALA A 238 -3.53 -8.68 20.37
CA ALA A 238 -2.27 -9.38 20.64
C ALA A 238 -1.17 -8.99 19.64
N LEU A 239 -1.49 -8.84 18.34
CA LEU A 239 -0.55 -8.31 17.34
C LEU A 239 -0.06 -6.91 17.68
N ALA A 240 -0.98 -5.98 17.98
CA ALA A 240 -0.65 -4.60 18.35
C ALA A 240 0.15 -4.50 19.66
N ALA A 241 0.11 -5.55 20.48
CA ALA A 241 0.86 -5.67 21.71
C ALA A 241 2.14 -6.49 21.59
N GLU A 242 2.52 -6.89 20.38
CA GLU A 242 3.69 -7.72 20.09
C GLU A 242 3.64 -9.12 20.74
N ASP A 243 2.46 -9.60 21.14
CA ASP A 243 2.22 -10.98 21.64
C ASP A 243 1.83 -11.90 20.48
N PHE A 244 2.80 -12.13 19.58
CA PHE A 244 2.56 -12.80 18.29
C PHE A 244 2.10 -14.25 18.43
N GLN A 245 2.56 -14.98 19.45
CA GLN A 245 2.13 -16.35 19.69
C GLN A 245 0.65 -16.41 20.06
N ARG A 246 0.22 -15.49 20.93
CA ARG A 246 -1.19 -15.36 21.27
C ARG A 246 -2.01 -14.91 20.07
N ALA A 247 -1.51 -14.00 19.25
CA ALA A 247 -2.17 -13.62 18.01
C ALA A 247 -2.39 -14.83 17.08
N HIS A 248 -1.33 -15.62 16.86
CA HIS A 248 -1.37 -16.83 16.05
C HIS A 248 -2.44 -17.81 16.51
N ASP A 249 -2.46 -18.14 17.81
CA ASP A 249 -3.46 -19.08 18.36
C ASP A 249 -4.90 -18.58 18.16
N ARG A 250 -5.11 -17.26 18.17
CA ARG A 250 -6.43 -16.64 18.01
C ARG A 250 -6.90 -16.65 16.57
N PHE A 251 -6.05 -16.22 15.65
CA PHE A 251 -6.39 -16.24 14.23
C PHE A 251 -6.54 -17.66 13.70
N ARG A 252 -5.72 -18.61 14.19
CA ARG A 252 -5.87 -20.03 13.87
C ARG A 252 -7.18 -20.61 14.39
N PHE A 253 -7.67 -20.18 15.55
CA PHE A 253 -9.00 -20.56 16.02
C PHE A 253 -10.09 -19.99 15.11
N ALA A 254 -9.99 -18.69 14.78
CA ALA A 254 -10.97 -18.01 13.94
C ALA A 254 -11.04 -18.60 12.51
N SER A 255 -9.91 -18.98 11.91
CA SER A 255 -9.86 -19.55 10.56
C SER A 255 -10.44 -20.96 10.47
N ASN A 256 -10.43 -21.72 11.58
CA ASN A 256 -10.95 -23.08 11.63
C ASN A 256 -12.41 -23.18 12.11
N ALA A 257 -13.07 -22.05 12.38
CA ALA A 257 -14.44 -22.05 12.88
C ALA A 257 -15.42 -22.48 11.78
N ALA A 258 -16.27 -23.47 12.08
CA ALA A 258 -17.16 -24.13 11.12
C ALA A 258 -18.25 -23.20 10.55
N ASP A 259 -18.63 -22.15 11.28
CA ASP A 259 -19.72 -21.22 10.93
C ASP A 259 -19.18 -19.79 10.76
N THR A 260 -18.35 -19.60 9.73
CA THR A 260 -17.74 -18.30 9.42
C THR A 260 -18.08 -17.87 8.00
N ASP A 261 -18.61 -16.65 7.88
CA ASP A 261 -18.78 -15.95 6.61
C ASP A 261 -17.41 -15.61 5.99
N ASP A 262 -17.36 -15.45 4.67
CA ASP A 262 -16.17 -15.20 3.87
C ASP A 262 -15.39 -13.96 4.34
N ARG A 263 -16.08 -12.96 4.90
CA ARG A 263 -15.47 -11.77 5.56
C ARG A 263 -14.65 -12.10 6.77
N MET A 264 -15.13 -13.02 7.59
CA MET A 264 -14.43 -13.44 8.79
C MET A 264 -13.24 -14.31 8.42
N ARG A 265 -13.40 -15.17 7.41
CA ARG A 265 -12.33 -16.03 6.91
C ARG A 265 -11.20 -15.22 6.31
N LEU A 266 -11.50 -14.19 5.51
CA LEU A 266 -10.49 -13.26 5.01
C LEU A 266 -9.67 -12.68 6.15
N LEU A 267 -10.32 -12.07 7.14
CA LEU A 267 -9.62 -11.37 8.22
C LEU A 267 -8.90 -12.31 9.17
N ALA A 268 -9.46 -13.50 9.41
CA ALA A 268 -8.81 -14.54 10.19
C ALA A 268 -7.55 -15.05 9.49
N SER A 269 -7.64 -15.36 8.20
CA SER A 269 -6.51 -15.88 7.42
C SER A 269 -5.46 -14.80 7.15
N ALA A 270 -5.86 -13.54 6.96
CA ALA A 270 -4.98 -12.39 6.89
C ALA A 270 -4.18 -12.20 8.18
N GLY A 271 -4.87 -12.11 9.33
CA GLY A 271 -4.23 -11.98 10.64
C GLY A 271 -3.39 -13.20 11.03
N LEU A 272 -3.80 -14.40 10.62
CA LEU A 272 -3.00 -15.63 10.80
C LEU A 272 -1.69 -15.52 10.02
N GLY A 273 -1.74 -15.12 8.76
CA GLY A 273 -0.58 -14.87 7.92
C GLY A 273 0.36 -13.83 8.54
N GLU A 274 -0.17 -12.69 8.96
CA GLU A 274 0.62 -11.63 9.61
C GLU A 274 1.28 -12.11 10.91
N SER A 275 0.55 -12.83 11.77
CA SER A 275 1.11 -13.41 13.00
C SER A 275 2.22 -14.42 12.73
N LEU A 276 2.10 -15.22 11.66
CA LEU A 276 3.10 -16.19 11.26
C LEU A 276 4.38 -15.50 10.75
N ILE A 277 4.25 -14.40 10.00
CA ILE A 277 5.40 -13.58 9.59
C ILE A 277 6.11 -13.02 10.82
N CYS A 278 5.38 -12.40 11.75
CA CYS A 278 5.96 -11.83 12.97
C CYS A 278 6.64 -12.89 13.87
N LEU A 279 6.22 -14.16 13.77
CA LEU A 279 6.85 -15.30 14.45
C LEU A 279 8.06 -15.87 13.69
N GLY A 280 8.47 -15.28 12.56
CA GLY A 280 9.55 -15.79 11.71
C GLY A 280 9.19 -17.04 10.92
N ARG A 281 7.89 -17.34 10.75
CA ARG A 281 7.36 -18.51 10.03
C ARG A 281 6.74 -18.09 8.70
N ALA A 282 7.46 -17.26 7.94
CA ALA A 282 7.03 -16.71 6.64
C ALA A 282 6.59 -17.80 5.65
N ASP A 283 7.28 -18.96 5.65
CA ASP A 283 6.93 -20.07 4.76
C ASP A 283 5.50 -20.59 4.97
N GLU A 284 5.06 -20.64 6.22
CA GLU A 284 3.73 -21.10 6.61
C GLU A 284 2.66 -20.02 6.42
N ALA A 285 3.05 -18.75 6.34
CA ALA A 285 2.14 -17.62 6.16
C ALA A 285 1.54 -17.55 4.74
N ARG A 286 2.21 -18.11 3.73
CA ARG A 286 1.74 -18.05 2.32
C ARG A 286 0.36 -18.66 2.13
N GLY A 287 0.09 -19.81 2.73
CA GLY A 287 -1.18 -20.51 2.63
C GLY A 287 -2.35 -19.67 3.14
N PRO A 288 -2.32 -19.21 4.40
CA PRO A 288 -3.32 -18.31 4.96
C PRO A 288 -3.49 -17.00 4.17
N LEU A 289 -2.41 -16.37 3.71
CA LEU A 289 -2.51 -15.12 2.95
C LEU A 289 -3.13 -15.33 1.55
N ALA A 290 -2.78 -16.41 0.86
CA ALA A 290 -3.39 -16.76 -0.43
C ALA A 290 -4.88 -17.12 -0.27
N GLU A 291 -5.22 -17.82 0.81
CA GLU A 291 -6.61 -18.09 1.17
C GLU A 291 -7.37 -16.79 1.41
N ALA A 292 -6.78 -15.83 2.16
CA ALA A 292 -7.39 -14.53 2.43
C ALA A 292 -7.72 -13.76 1.13
N ILE A 293 -6.82 -13.80 0.14
CA ILE A 293 -7.01 -13.14 -1.16
C ILE A 293 -8.11 -13.80 -2.00
N SER A 294 -8.35 -15.09 -1.82
CA SER A 294 -9.38 -15.82 -2.57
C SER A 294 -10.82 -15.39 -2.23
N TYR A 295 -11.01 -14.72 -1.09
CA TYR A 295 -12.31 -14.21 -0.68
C TYR A 295 -12.63 -12.89 -1.42
N ASP A 296 -13.48 -12.97 -2.47
CA ASP A 296 -13.94 -11.82 -3.26
C ASP A 296 -15.16 -11.14 -2.64
N ILE A 297 -14.93 -10.41 -1.55
CA ILE A 297 -15.98 -9.89 -0.65
C ILE A 297 -15.99 -8.37 -0.49
N GLY A 298 -15.22 -7.66 -1.33
CA GLY A 298 -15.24 -6.20 -1.40
C GLY A 298 -14.60 -5.49 -0.20
N ASP A 299 -13.49 -6.02 0.33
CA ASP A 299 -12.64 -5.33 1.31
C ASP A 299 -11.23 -5.07 0.73
N PRO A 300 -11.09 -4.05 -0.13
CA PRO A 300 -9.86 -3.84 -0.88
C PRO A 300 -8.67 -3.56 0.04
N SER A 301 -8.86 -2.86 1.16
CA SER A 301 -7.80 -2.55 2.12
C SER A 301 -7.22 -3.81 2.78
N SER A 302 -8.07 -4.72 3.23
CA SER A 302 -7.60 -5.97 3.86
C SER A 302 -6.90 -6.88 2.85
N VAL A 303 -7.42 -6.98 1.61
CA VAL A 303 -6.77 -7.74 0.54
C VAL A 303 -5.44 -7.10 0.14
N ALA A 304 -5.37 -5.77 0.07
CA ALA A 304 -4.15 -5.03 -0.21
C ALA A 304 -3.05 -5.33 0.80
N ARG A 305 -3.40 -5.39 2.10
CA ARG A 305 -2.48 -5.79 3.17
C ARG A 305 -1.99 -7.24 3.03
N CYS A 306 -2.85 -8.17 2.61
CA CYS A 306 -2.42 -9.55 2.32
C CYS A 306 -1.41 -9.61 1.17
N HIS A 307 -1.65 -8.86 0.10
CA HIS A 307 -0.70 -8.72 -1.00
C HIS A 307 0.61 -8.08 -0.51
N GLU A 308 0.55 -7.03 0.31
CA GLU A 308 1.75 -6.40 0.88
C GLU A 308 2.60 -7.39 1.69
N LEU A 309 1.97 -8.17 2.57
CA LEU A 309 2.64 -9.20 3.37
C LEU A 309 3.21 -10.34 2.49
N LEU A 310 2.50 -10.75 1.43
CA LEU A 310 3.04 -11.70 0.46
C LEU A 310 4.20 -11.12 -0.34
N ALA A 311 4.21 -9.81 -0.56
CA ALA A 311 5.36 -9.14 -1.17
C ALA A 311 6.57 -9.12 -0.23
N GLU A 312 6.38 -8.87 1.06
CA GLU A 312 7.45 -8.97 2.06
C GLU A 312 8.04 -10.39 2.11
N ILE A 313 7.18 -11.42 2.14
CA ILE A 313 7.61 -12.83 2.09
C ILE A 313 8.38 -13.12 0.81
N ALA A 314 7.83 -12.74 -0.34
CA ALA A 314 8.46 -12.98 -1.64
C ALA A 314 9.79 -12.23 -1.79
N ALA A 315 9.87 -10.99 -1.30
CA ALA A 315 11.11 -10.21 -1.30
C ALA A 315 12.17 -10.82 -0.37
N ALA A 316 11.79 -11.27 0.84
CA ALA A 316 12.69 -11.94 1.77
C ALA A 316 13.25 -13.27 1.21
N GLU A 317 12.51 -13.92 0.30
CA GLU A 317 12.89 -15.18 -0.34
C GLU A 317 13.63 -15.01 -1.67
N GLY A 318 13.83 -13.78 -2.13
CA GLY A 318 14.46 -13.52 -3.43
C GLY A 318 13.51 -13.62 -4.63
N ARG A 319 12.20 -13.80 -4.43
CA ARG A 319 11.15 -13.87 -5.47
C ARG A 319 10.60 -12.47 -5.80
N HIS A 320 11.46 -11.62 -6.35
CA HIS A 320 11.17 -10.18 -6.48
C HIS A 320 10.06 -9.82 -7.48
N ALA A 321 9.72 -10.67 -8.45
CA ALA A 321 8.52 -10.38 -9.25
C ALA A 321 7.22 -10.83 -8.62
N ASP A 322 7.24 -11.90 -7.85
CA ASP A 322 6.07 -12.27 -7.08
C ASP A 322 5.77 -11.13 -6.10
N ALA A 323 6.82 -10.58 -5.48
CA ALA A 323 6.70 -9.40 -4.63
C ALA A 323 6.11 -8.19 -5.37
N TYR A 324 6.58 -7.89 -6.58
CA TYR A 324 6.02 -6.81 -7.38
C TYR A 324 4.58 -7.00 -7.79
N ALA A 325 4.24 -8.20 -8.27
CA ALA A 325 2.89 -8.51 -8.72
C ALA A 325 1.91 -8.31 -7.56
N HIS A 326 2.33 -8.69 -6.35
CA HIS A 326 1.58 -8.40 -5.16
C HIS A 326 1.50 -6.88 -4.87
N LEU A 327 2.60 -6.11 -4.91
CA LEU A 327 2.58 -4.65 -4.69
C LEU A 327 1.75 -3.86 -5.72
N GLN A 328 1.74 -4.28 -6.99
CA GLN A 328 0.89 -3.69 -8.03
C GLN A 328 -0.58 -3.89 -7.71
N MET A 329 -0.94 -5.08 -7.23
CA MET A 329 -2.30 -5.38 -6.80
C MET A 329 -2.67 -4.59 -5.53
N THR A 330 -1.76 -4.46 -4.55
CA THR A 330 -1.93 -3.58 -3.37
C THR A 330 -2.30 -2.17 -3.79
N ARG A 331 -1.51 -1.51 -4.66
CA ARG A 331 -1.81 -0.14 -5.14
C ARG A 331 -3.17 -0.02 -5.80
N ARG A 332 -3.54 -1.02 -6.63
CA ARG A 332 -4.84 -1.04 -7.32
C ARG A 332 -6.00 -1.13 -6.32
N LEU A 333 -5.86 -1.98 -5.31
CA LEU A 333 -6.88 -2.16 -4.28
C LEU A 333 -7.00 -0.94 -3.36
N GLU A 334 -5.90 -0.28 -3.01
CA GLU A 334 -5.90 0.98 -2.25
C GLU A 334 -6.58 2.12 -3.01
N GLN A 335 -6.41 2.19 -4.34
CA GLN A 335 -7.13 3.14 -5.20
C GLN A 335 -8.64 2.88 -5.20
N ILE A 336 -9.06 1.61 -5.19
CA ILE A 336 -10.47 1.24 -5.08
C ILE A 336 -11.00 1.60 -3.69
N ALA A 337 -10.25 1.31 -2.62
CA ALA A 337 -10.63 1.64 -1.25
C ALA A 337 -10.81 3.15 -1.01
N SER A 338 -10.02 3.97 -1.70
CA SER A 338 -10.08 5.45 -1.60
C SER A 338 -11.10 6.11 -2.54
N GLY A 339 -11.90 5.33 -3.28
CA GLY A 339 -12.96 5.84 -4.16
C GLY A 339 -12.46 6.37 -5.51
N GLY A 340 -11.21 6.05 -5.91
CA GLY A 340 -10.67 6.38 -7.22
C GLY A 340 -11.24 5.52 -8.35
N ALA A 341 -11.41 6.09 -9.55
CA ALA A 341 -11.75 5.30 -10.74
C ALA A 341 -10.54 4.42 -11.14
N PRO A 342 -10.74 3.14 -11.48
CA PRO A 342 -9.64 2.28 -11.93
C PRO A 342 -9.07 2.81 -13.26
N PRO A 343 -7.74 2.77 -13.48
CA PRO A 343 -7.20 3.00 -14.80
C PRO A 343 -7.78 1.94 -15.76
N VAL A 344 -8.34 2.42 -16.86
CA VAL A 344 -8.96 1.59 -17.90
C VAL A 344 -7.89 0.70 -18.53
N THR A 345 -7.87 -0.58 -18.16
CA THR A 345 -7.70 -1.68 -19.12
C THR A 345 -8.18 -3.00 -18.52
N ARG A 346 -9.28 -3.54 -19.07
CA ARG A 346 -9.51 -4.98 -19.09
C ARG A 346 -8.39 -5.58 -19.93
N LEU A 347 -7.45 -6.30 -19.32
CA LEU A 347 -6.84 -7.43 -20.02
C LEU A 347 -7.86 -8.56 -19.91
N GLN A 348 -8.58 -8.79 -21.00
CA GLN A 348 -9.30 -10.04 -21.18
C GLN A 348 -8.26 -11.16 -21.10
N ALA A 349 -8.54 -12.14 -20.26
CA ALA A 349 -7.91 -13.44 -20.35
C ALA A 349 -8.24 -14.01 -21.73
N ASP A 350 -7.21 -14.26 -22.53
CA ASP A 350 -7.26 -15.31 -23.53
C ASP A 350 -6.49 -16.50 -22.96
N ASP A 351 -7.26 -17.56 -22.70
CA ASP A 351 -6.82 -18.94 -22.62
C ASP A 351 -6.02 -19.28 -23.89
N GLU A 352 -4.69 -19.34 -23.79
CA GLU A 352 -3.83 -20.25 -24.57
C GLU A 352 -2.35 -20.00 -24.18
N LEU A 353 -1.88 -20.65 -23.11
CA LEU A 353 -0.51 -21.18 -22.96
C LEU A 353 -0.32 -21.81 -21.57
N LEU A 354 -0.99 -22.94 -21.36
CA LEU A 354 -0.50 -23.98 -20.46
C LEU A 354 0.65 -24.71 -21.17
N SER A 355 1.89 -24.24 -21.00
CA SER A 355 3.09 -25.08 -21.10
C SER A 355 4.34 -24.32 -20.62
N ASP A 356 4.90 -24.81 -19.51
CA ASP A 356 6.29 -24.66 -19.04
C ASP A 356 6.92 -23.26 -18.86
N GLY A 357 7.18 -22.90 -17.60
CA GLY A 357 8.46 -22.31 -17.17
C GLY A 357 8.52 -20.80 -16.85
N ALA A 358 8.50 -20.48 -15.55
CA ALA A 358 9.27 -19.42 -14.84
C ALA A 358 9.15 -17.91 -15.24
N SER A 359 8.45 -17.16 -14.36
CA SER A 359 8.87 -15.97 -13.57
C SER A 359 9.71 -14.83 -14.19
N ASP A 360 9.17 -13.59 -14.19
CA ASP A 360 9.58 -12.44 -13.34
C ASP A 360 9.44 -11.04 -14.01
N VAL A 361 8.69 -10.10 -13.37
CA VAL A 361 8.87 -8.62 -13.39
C VAL A 361 8.59 -8.05 -11.97
N THR A 362 9.64 -7.93 -11.13
CA THR A 362 10.26 -6.77 -10.41
C THR A 362 9.55 -5.62 -9.64
N ASP A 363 9.80 -5.58 -8.30
CA ASP A 363 9.53 -4.58 -7.20
C ASP A 363 10.00 -3.14 -7.47
N VAL A 364 9.63 -2.02 -6.75
CA VAL A 364 10.14 -1.55 -5.40
C VAL A 364 9.48 -0.25 -4.73
N VAL A 365 9.95 0.16 -3.51
CA VAL A 365 9.39 0.78 -2.26
C VAL A 365 10.10 2.11 -1.65
N ASP A 366 9.98 2.56 -0.32
CA ASP A 366 10.98 3.18 0.73
C ASP A 366 10.66 3.40 2.26
N LEU A 367 11.71 3.42 3.13
CA LEU A 367 12.05 3.47 4.59
C LEU A 367 12.76 4.74 5.16
N ARG A 368 12.63 5.13 6.46
CA ARG A 368 13.67 6.00 7.09
C ARG A 368 13.73 6.19 8.64
N ASP A 369 12.84 5.72 9.50
CA ASP A 369 12.94 6.06 10.95
C ASP A 369 13.06 4.83 11.85
N ARG A 370 14.27 4.52 12.36
CA ARG A 370 14.52 4.14 13.78
C ARG A 370 16.01 3.95 14.15
N PRO A 371 16.42 4.19 15.42
CA PRO A 371 17.79 3.98 15.93
C PRO A 371 18.03 2.53 16.41
N ILE A 372 19.26 2.03 16.26
CA ILE A 372 19.65 0.63 16.45
C ILE A 372 20.37 0.43 17.81
N ASP A 373 20.00 -0.60 18.56
CA ASP A 373 20.70 -1.06 19.79
C ASP A 373 21.89 -1.97 19.42
N LEU A 374 23.10 -1.52 19.72
CA LEU A 374 24.36 -2.08 19.20
C LEU A 374 25.17 -2.84 20.27
N ALA A 375 24.59 -3.05 21.46
CA ALA A 375 25.22 -3.80 22.54
C ALA A 375 25.24 -5.33 22.31
N ALA A 376 24.50 -5.85 21.33
CA ALA A 376 24.32 -7.29 21.10
C ALA A 376 25.36 -7.94 20.16
N LEU A 377 26.40 -7.22 19.73
CA LEU A 377 27.39 -7.71 18.76
C LEU A 377 28.79 -7.97 19.35
N ASP A 378 28.95 -7.92 20.68
CA ASP A 378 30.24 -8.14 21.36
C ASP A 378 30.19 -9.42 22.20
N ASP A 379 30.29 -10.58 21.53
CA ASP A 379 30.60 -11.86 22.19
C ASP A 379 31.96 -12.35 21.71
N SER A 380 33.02 -12.00 22.45
CA SER A 380 34.34 -12.62 22.35
C SER A 380 35.06 -12.54 23.70
N GLU A 381 35.04 -13.63 24.48
CA GLU A 381 35.83 -13.73 25.71
C GLU A 381 37.35 -13.69 25.43
N PRO A 382 38.18 -13.15 26.35
CA PRO A 382 39.60 -12.99 26.14
C PRO A 382 40.39 -14.23 26.58
N GLY A 383 40.96 -14.96 25.60
CA GLY A 383 41.91 -16.05 25.82
C GLY A 383 43.20 -15.84 25.01
N ALA A 384 44.35 -15.85 25.70
CA ALA A 384 45.66 -15.39 25.21
C ALA A 384 46.27 -16.12 23.99
N ALA A 385 46.80 -15.37 23.02
CA ALA A 385 48.19 -15.40 22.51
C ALA A 385 48.41 -14.50 21.27
N SER A 386 49.53 -13.79 21.24
CA SER A 386 49.98 -12.81 20.24
C SER A 386 50.21 -13.39 18.81
N LYS A 387 49.70 -12.69 17.77
CA LYS A 387 50.43 -12.22 16.57
C LYS A 387 49.48 -11.62 15.50
N ALA A 388 49.77 -10.37 15.09
CA ALA A 388 49.14 -9.54 14.05
C ALA A 388 47.65 -9.21 14.29
N ASN A 389 47.34 -7.93 14.59
CA ASN A 389 45.95 -7.46 14.48
C ASN A 389 45.53 -7.67 13.00
N PRO A 390 44.53 -8.50 12.71
CA PRO A 390 43.99 -8.57 11.35
C PRO A 390 43.47 -7.18 10.98
N LYS A 391 43.73 -6.75 9.74
CA LYS A 391 43.18 -5.50 9.21
C LYS A 391 41.65 -5.60 9.36
N PRO A 392 40.97 -4.57 9.90
CA PRO A 392 39.52 -4.62 10.09
C PRO A 392 38.83 -4.89 8.75
N THR A 393 37.79 -5.71 8.81
CA THR A 393 36.99 -6.07 7.62
C THR A 393 36.18 -4.85 7.13
N PRO A 394 35.78 -4.81 5.86
CA PRO A 394 34.91 -3.74 5.34
C PRO A 394 33.62 -3.58 6.14
N ALA A 395 32.99 -4.70 6.54
CA ALA A 395 31.81 -4.68 7.40
C ALA A 395 32.07 -4.01 8.76
N GLN A 396 33.18 -4.34 9.43
CA GLN A 396 33.57 -3.69 10.70
C GLN A 396 33.82 -2.20 10.52
N LEU A 397 34.50 -1.79 9.45
CA LEU A 397 34.78 -0.38 9.15
C LEU A 397 33.50 0.41 8.93
N VAL A 398 32.54 -0.16 8.20
CA VAL A 398 31.24 0.49 7.97
C VAL A 398 30.43 0.58 9.26
N ILE A 399 30.35 -0.50 10.03
CA ILE A 399 29.61 -0.50 11.30
C ILE A 399 30.20 0.53 12.27
N GLU A 400 31.53 0.53 12.47
CA GLU A 400 32.20 1.50 13.34
C GLU A 400 32.04 2.93 12.82
N GLY A 401 32.11 3.13 11.50
CA GLY A 401 31.93 4.42 10.87
C GLY A 401 30.53 5.00 11.08
N LEU A 402 29.50 4.17 10.93
CA LEU A 402 28.10 4.57 11.18
C LEU A 402 27.88 4.89 12.67
N ARG A 403 28.41 4.05 13.57
CA ARG A 403 28.30 4.23 15.03
C ARG A 403 28.93 5.52 15.53
N ASN A 404 30.12 5.83 15.03
CA ASN A 404 30.92 6.94 15.54
C ASN A 404 30.79 8.22 14.69
N GLY A 405 29.97 8.20 13.64
CA GLY A 405 29.74 9.35 12.76
C GLY A 405 30.99 9.74 11.97
N TRP A 406 31.76 8.76 11.49
CA TRP A 406 33.00 9.00 10.74
C TRP A 406 32.77 9.14 9.22
N PHE A 407 31.55 8.95 8.75
CA PHE A 407 31.21 9.11 7.35
C PHE A 407 30.97 10.57 6.98
N ASP A 408 31.46 10.95 5.80
CA ASP A 408 31.22 12.25 5.19
C ASP A 408 31.03 12.10 3.67
N LEU A 409 30.38 13.10 3.07
CA LEU A 409 30.31 13.27 1.62
C LEU A 409 31.15 14.47 1.20
N GLN A 410 32.16 14.22 0.37
CA GLN A 410 32.80 15.28 -0.39
C GLN A 410 32.12 15.45 -1.73
N PHE A 411 32.10 16.68 -2.24
CA PHE A 411 31.37 17.03 -3.45
C PHE A 411 32.33 17.44 -4.55
N GLN A 412 32.14 16.88 -5.74
CA GLN A 412 32.85 17.28 -6.94
C GLN A 412 31.87 17.80 -7.98
N ALA A 413 32.11 19.00 -8.52
CA ALA A 413 31.18 19.63 -9.45
C ALA A 413 31.16 18.93 -10.82
N ILE A 414 29.97 18.86 -11.39
CA ILE A 414 29.70 18.52 -12.79
C ILE A 414 29.27 19.81 -13.48
N VAL A 415 30.09 20.26 -14.44
CA VAL A 415 29.90 21.50 -15.18
C VAL A 415 29.01 21.23 -16.38
N ASP A 416 27.91 21.99 -16.49
CA ASP A 416 27.00 21.98 -17.63
C ASP A 416 27.66 22.72 -18.82
N ASN A 417 27.75 22.06 -19.98
CA ASN A 417 28.35 22.63 -21.18
C ASN A 417 27.47 23.67 -21.89
N ALA A 418 26.14 23.68 -21.65
CA ALA A 418 25.23 24.67 -22.20
C ALA A 418 25.37 26.02 -21.48
N ASN A 419 25.51 25.98 -20.15
CA ASN A 419 25.51 27.17 -19.30
C ASN A 419 26.89 27.56 -18.76
N HIS A 420 27.92 26.73 -18.98
CA HIS A 420 29.29 26.89 -18.45
C HIS A 420 29.36 27.05 -16.93
N ARG A 421 28.43 26.41 -16.23
CA ARG A 421 28.32 26.53 -14.77
C ARG A 421 28.10 25.15 -14.15
N PRO A 422 28.60 24.94 -12.93
CA PRO A 422 28.22 23.79 -12.12
C PRO A 422 26.69 23.73 -11.95
N GLY A 423 26.08 22.62 -12.37
CA GLY A 423 24.64 22.36 -12.21
C GLY A 423 24.35 21.08 -11.42
N ALA A 424 25.37 20.28 -11.16
CA ALA A 424 25.28 19.08 -10.34
C ALA A 424 26.60 18.85 -9.61
N ALA A 425 26.60 17.97 -8.61
CA ALA A 425 27.81 17.46 -7.98
C ALA A 425 27.69 15.97 -7.69
N GLU A 426 28.80 15.26 -7.78
CA GLU A 426 28.91 13.90 -7.25
C GLU A 426 29.27 13.93 -5.78
N GLY A 427 28.48 13.25 -4.95
CA GLY A 427 28.74 13.00 -3.55
C GLY A 427 29.62 11.76 -3.39
N LEU A 428 30.90 11.98 -3.12
CA LEU A 428 31.92 10.98 -2.89
C LEU A 428 31.90 10.55 -1.42
N LEU A 429 31.49 9.31 -1.16
CA LEU A 429 31.49 8.71 0.17
C LEU A 429 32.91 8.49 0.67
N LEU A 430 33.18 9.03 1.87
CA LEU A 430 34.44 8.88 2.57
C LEU A 430 34.21 8.47 4.02
N LEU A 431 35.08 7.59 4.53
CA LEU A 431 35.18 7.26 5.94
C LEU A 431 36.45 7.86 6.53
N GLN A 432 36.30 8.75 7.52
CA GLN A 432 37.39 9.41 8.25
C GLN A 432 37.83 8.55 9.44
N HIS A 433 38.59 7.49 9.18
CA HIS A 433 39.02 6.57 10.24
C HIS A 433 40.21 7.15 11.03
N PRO A 434 40.19 7.14 12.38
CA PRO A 434 41.23 7.75 13.21
C PRO A 434 42.64 7.17 12.97
N ASP A 435 42.76 5.84 12.83
CA ASP A 435 44.06 5.18 12.65
C ASP A 435 44.43 4.86 11.19
N LEU A 436 43.44 4.61 10.32
CA LEU A 436 43.66 4.21 8.93
C LEU A 436 43.64 5.38 7.95
N GLY A 437 43.25 6.57 8.40
CA GLY A 437 43.07 7.74 7.55
C GLY A 437 41.78 7.68 6.75
N VAL A 438 41.76 8.37 5.59
CA VAL A 438 40.58 8.46 4.73
C VAL A 438 40.45 7.18 3.89
N LEU A 439 39.29 6.53 3.98
CA LEU A 439 38.92 5.39 3.14
C LEU A 439 37.80 5.80 2.18
N THR A 440 37.86 5.30 0.95
CA THR A 440 36.93 5.64 -0.13
C THR A 440 35.79 4.64 -0.26
N PHE A 441 34.76 4.96 -1.05
CA PHE A 441 33.69 4.03 -1.39
C PHE A 441 34.19 2.66 -1.85
N ASP A 442 35.15 2.62 -2.77
CA ASP A 442 35.66 1.35 -3.32
C ASP A 442 36.51 0.55 -2.30
N ASP A 443 37.08 1.21 -1.27
CA ASP A 443 37.75 0.52 -0.15
C ASP A 443 36.75 -0.19 0.78
N LEU A 444 35.52 0.34 0.87
CA LEU A 444 34.48 -0.11 1.79
C LEU A 444 33.53 -1.11 1.13
N VAL A 445 33.25 -0.95 -0.16
CA VAL A 445 32.24 -1.71 -0.88
C VAL A 445 32.91 -2.66 -1.86
N ASN A 446 33.41 -3.77 -1.30
CA ASN A 446 34.00 -4.87 -2.04
C ASN A 446 33.18 -6.16 -1.85
N SER A 447 33.65 -7.27 -2.45
CA SER A 447 32.95 -8.57 -2.39
C SER A 447 32.71 -9.11 -0.99
N ASP A 448 33.45 -8.62 0.01
CA ASP A 448 33.42 -9.11 1.38
C ASP A 448 32.50 -8.26 2.28
N LEU A 449 31.82 -7.25 1.71
CA LEU A 449 30.85 -6.44 2.45
C LEU A 449 29.50 -7.18 2.55
N ASP A 450 29.07 -7.42 3.78
CA ASP A 450 27.78 -8.04 4.06
C ASP A 450 26.62 -7.22 3.47
N ARG A 451 25.65 -7.92 2.86
CA ARG A 451 24.52 -7.28 2.16
C ARG A 451 23.70 -6.36 3.07
N GLU A 452 23.50 -6.76 4.34
CA GLU A 452 22.78 -5.98 5.34
C GLU A 452 23.55 -4.69 5.69
N VAL A 453 24.86 -4.78 5.89
CA VAL A 453 25.73 -3.63 6.16
C VAL A 453 25.83 -2.71 4.94
N ALA A 454 25.82 -3.28 3.73
CA ALA A 454 25.79 -2.53 2.49
C ALA A 454 24.49 -1.73 2.34
N ALA A 455 23.34 -2.30 2.74
CA ALA A 455 22.05 -1.63 2.74
C ALA A 455 22.03 -0.45 3.75
N GLU A 456 22.58 -0.64 4.95
CA GLU A 456 22.73 0.44 5.94
C GLU A 456 23.62 1.58 5.42
N LEU A 457 24.73 1.26 4.76
CA LEU A 457 25.58 2.26 4.13
C LEU A 457 24.87 2.99 2.99
N CYS A 458 24.06 2.27 2.21
CA CYS A 458 23.25 2.82 1.13
C CYS A 458 22.23 3.83 1.70
N LEU A 459 21.52 3.43 2.76
CA LEU A 459 20.57 4.26 3.49
C LEU A 459 21.22 5.54 3.99
N TRP A 460 22.36 5.43 4.67
CA TRP A 460 23.09 6.59 5.16
C TRP A 460 23.50 7.53 4.02
N THR A 461 24.04 6.98 2.94
CA THR A 461 24.55 7.75 1.80
C THR A 461 23.43 8.52 1.10
N ILE A 462 22.32 7.84 0.79
CA ILE A 462 21.19 8.44 0.08
C ILE A 462 20.45 9.44 0.98
N ALA A 463 20.27 9.14 2.28
CA ALA A 463 19.69 10.08 3.22
C ALA A 463 20.53 11.36 3.31
N ARG A 464 21.86 11.24 3.41
CA ARG A 464 22.76 12.40 3.49
C ARG A 464 22.74 13.24 2.21
N ALA A 465 22.73 12.60 1.04
CA ALA A 465 22.61 13.30 -0.24
C ALA A 465 21.28 14.04 -0.36
N ALA A 466 20.17 13.44 0.08
CA ALA A 466 18.87 14.09 0.07
C ALA A 466 18.78 15.29 1.03
N GLU A 467 19.45 15.25 2.17
CA GLU A 467 19.56 16.43 3.06
C GLU A 467 20.32 17.58 2.40
N VAL A 468 21.42 17.27 1.71
CA VAL A 468 22.23 18.26 0.97
C VAL A 468 21.40 18.87 -0.16
N LEU A 469 20.70 18.04 -0.92
CA LEU A 469 19.78 18.49 -1.97
C LEU A 469 18.71 19.45 -1.43
N ALA A 470 18.09 19.12 -0.30
CA ALA A 470 17.10 19.99 0.32
C ALA A 470 17.70 21.35 0.72
N ARG A 471 18.95 21.38 1.22
CA ARG A 471 19.64 22.64 1.59
C ARG A 471 20.00 23.49 0.37
N TRP A 472 20.64 22.91 -0.63
CA TRP A 472 21.17 23.65 -1.79
C TRP A 472 20.08 24.20 -2.71
N ASN A 473 18.90 23.59 -2.69
CA ASN A 473 17.79 23.94 -3.60
C ASN A 473 16.72 24.82 -2.94
N THR A 474 17.06 25.52 -1.87
CA THR A 474 16.19 26.55 -1.29
C THR A 474 16.11 27.77 -2.21
N GLY A 475 14.94 28.41 -2.27
CA GLY A 475 14.76 29.67 -3.04
C GLY A 475 14.66 29.53 -4.57
N GLY A 476 14.41 28.33 -5.11
CA GLY A 476 14.16 28.10 -6.54
C GLY A 476 15.39 27.72 -7.37
N SER A 477 16.55 27.55 -6.73
CA SER A 477 17.74 26.96 -7.36
C SER A 477 17.49 25.50 -7.76
N SER A 478 18.20 25.03 -8.79
CA SER A 478 18.16 23.64 -9.27
C SER A 478 19.59 23.13 -9.44
N PHE A 479 20.08 22.44 -8.43
CA PHE A 479 21.42 21.86 -8.34
C PHE A 479 21.28 20.39 -7.95
N ALA A 480 21.73 19.49 -8.81
CA ALA A 480 21.58 18.05 -8.62
C ALA A 480 22.72 17.44 -7.81
N VAL A 481 22.45 16.29 -7.17
CA VAL A 481 23.45 15.48 -6.46
C VAL A 481 23.40 14.07 -7.03
N VAL A 482 24.57 13.54 -7.34
CA VAL A 482 24.77 12.19 -7.84
C VAL A 482 25.44 11.36 -6.75
N VAL A 483 24.93 10.17 -6.46
CA VAL A 483 25.57 9.22 -5.53
C VAL A 483 25.77 7.88 -6.19
N LYS A 484 26.96 7.30 -5.99
CA LYS A 484 27.29 5.96 -6.48
C LYS A 484 26.75 4.91 -5.52
N ILE A 485 26.24 3.82 -6.08
CA ILE A 485 25.90 2.60 -5.36
C ILE A 485 26.64 1.42 -6.01
N ALA A 486 26.89 0.38 -5.22
CA ALA A 486 27.51 -0.84 -5.71
C ALA A 486 26.48 -1.91 -6.05
N ASP A 487 26.94 -2.96 -6.73
CA ASP A 487 26.12 -4.13 -7.05
C ASP A 487 25.45 -4.77 -5.83
N VAL A 488 26.18 -4.91 -4.72
CA VAL A 488 25.66 -5.46 -3.46
C VAL A 488 24.54 -4.59 -2.84
N GLN A 489 24.49 -3.29 -3.17
CA GLN A 489 23.47 -2.35 -2.71
C GLN A 489 22.27 -2.27 -3.66
N LEU A 490 22.40 -2.75 -4.90
CA LEU A 490 21.31 -2.89 -5.86
C LEU A 490 20.41 -4.06 -5.44
N THR A 491 19.56 -3.78 -4.46
CA THR A 491 18.61 -4.71 -3.87
C THR A 491 17.20 -4.19 -4.08
N PRO A 492 16.17 -5.02 -3.90
CA PRO A 492 14.78 -4.55 -3.82
C PRO A 492 14.49 -3.67 -2.62
N ALA A 493 15.46 -3.40 -1.74
CA ALA A 493 15.33 -2.33 -0.77
C ALA A 493 15.83 -0.99 -1.31
N LEU A 494 16.46 -0.89 -2.49
CA LEU A 494 17.11 0.34 -2.95
C LEU A 494 16.11 1.43 -3.34
N PRO A 495 15.13 1.21 -4.23
CA PRO A 495 14.10 2.21 -4.39
C PRO A 495 13.42 2.45 -3.04
N LEU A 496 13.36 1.40 -2.18
CA LEU A 496 13.02 1.46 -0.76
C LEU A 496 13.99 2.22 0.13
N ILE A 497 14.98 2.86 -0.42
CA ILE A 497 15.91 3.72 0.29
C ILE A 497 15.95 5.10 -0.39
N VAL A 498 15.40 5.26 -1.60
CA VAL A 498 15.29 6.53 -2.33
C VAL A 498 13.97 7.31 -2.07
N ARG A 499 12.81 6.71 -2.35
CA ARG A 499 11.48 7.05 -1.78
C ARG A 499 11.37 8.00 -0.58
N THR A 500 11.37 7.36 0.57
CA THR A 500 11.35 7.85 1.90
C THR A 500 12.55 8.70 2.14
N ALA A 501 13.78 8.43 1.62
CA ALA A 501 14.93 9.36 1.58
C ALA A 501 14.70 10.69 0.85
N LEU A 502 13.67 10.78 0.02
CA LEU A 502 13.17 12.04 -0.51
C LEU A 502 12.01 12.58 0.35
N ALA A 503 11.13 11.72 0.85
CA ALA A 503 9.94 12.10 1.62
C ALA A 503 10.21 12.88 2.93
N ARG A 504 10.94 12.34 3.92
CA ARG A 504 11.32 13.07 5.17
C ARG A 504 12.10 14.39 4.98
N THR A 505 12.88 14.56 3.91
CA THR A 505 13.70 15.77 3.66
C THR A 505 12.98 16.79 2.79
N GLY A 506 11.93 16.38 2.07
CA GLY A 506 11.26 17.22 1.07
C GLY A 506 12.14 17.57 -0.13
N ALA A 507 13.22 16.82 -0.36
CA ALA A 507 14.11 17.04 -1.49
C ALA A 507 13.39 16.76 -2.81
N ARG A 508 13.66 17.57 -3.84
CA ARG A 508 13.11 17.34 -5.18
C ARG A 508 13.73 16.09 -5.78
N ALA A 509 12.91 15.08 -6.02
CA ALA A 509 13.34 13.76 -6.51
C ALA A 509 14.18 13.86 -7.78
N GLU A 510 13.74 14.68 -8.75
CA GLU A 510 14.39 14.86 -10.05
C GLU A 510 15.82 15.42 -10.02
N LEU A 511 16.29 15.88 -8.85
CA LEU A 511 17.64 16.39 -8.62
C LEU A 511 18.56 15.35 -7.95
N LEU A 512 18.05 14.20 -7.53
CA LEU A 512 18.86 13.08 -7.07
C LEU A 512 19.13 12.13 -8.24
N THR A 513 20.39 11.76 -8.45
CA THR A 513 20.76 10.71 -9.40
C THR A 513 21.46 9.58 -8.65
N VAL A 514 20.98 8.36 -8.81
CA VAL A 514 21.62 7.14 -8.29
C VAL A 514 22.42 6.51 -9.41
N GLU A 515 23.72 6.32 -9.20
CA GLU A 515 24.66 5.87 -10.23
C GLU A 515 25.19 4.46 -9.94
N ILE A 516 25.15 3.58 -10.94
CA ILE A 516 25.76 2.25 -10.90
C ILE A 516 26.99 2.20 -11.80
N GLY A 517 27.97 1.34 -11.49
CA GLY A 517 29.10 1.08 -12.39
C GLY A 517 28.68 0.37 -13.68
N CYS A 518 29.40 0.61 -14.78
CA CYS A 518 29.14 -0.05 -16.07
C CYS A 518 29.31 -1.57 -15.98
N GLU A 519 30.25 -2.04 -15.16
CA GLU A 519 30.45 -3.46 -14.87
C GLU A 519 29.23 -4.10 -14.21
N VAL A 520 28.55 -3.34 -13.33
CA VAL A 520 27.30 -3.76 -12.70
C VAL A 520 26.22 -3.82 -13.75
N ALA A 521 26.04 -2.73 -14.51
CA ALA A 521 25.05 -2.58 -15.57
C ALA A 521 25.09 -3.72 -16.60
N ASP A 522 26.28 -4.12 -17.05
CA ASP A 522 26.48 -5.22 -18.00
C ASP A 522 26.07 -6.59 -17.45
N SER A 523 26.15 -6.77 -16.14
CA SER A 523 25.83 -8.02 -15.46
C SER A 523 24.39 -8.08 -14.96
N LEU A 524 23.61 -7.01 -15.15
CA LEU A 524 22.21 -6.98 -14.71
C LEU A 524 21.36 -7.92 -15.56
N ASP A 525 20.76 -8.88 -14.88
CA ASP A 525 19.60 -9.57 -15.40
C ASP A 525 18.38 -8.62 -15.47
N PRO A 526 17.34 -8.97 -16.23
CA PRO A 526 16.12 -8.15 -16.32
C PRO A 526 15.48 -7.85 -14.98
N THR A 527 15.57 -8.77 -14.01
CA THR A 527 14.97 -8.60 -12.68
C THR A 527 15.68 -7.50 -11.88
N ARG A 528 17.02 -7.47 -11.90
CA ARG A 528 17.81 -6.43 -11.25
C ARG A 528 17.76 -5.11 -12.03
N ALA A 529 17.61 -5.16 -13.35
CA ALA A 529 17.48 -3.98 -14.20
C ALA A 529 16.21 -3.18 -13.88
N ALA A 530 15.07 -3.81 -13.64
CA ALA A 530 13.85 -3.07 -13.37
C ALA A 530 13.83 -2.45 -11.95
N LEU A 531 14.70 -2.89 -11.02
CA LEU A 531 14.91 -2.14 -9.78
C LEU A 531 15.35 -0.69 -10.07
N LEU A 532 16.03 -0.45 -11.20
CA LEU A 532 16.37 0.90 -11.67
C LEU A 532 15.14 1.66 -12.18
N ASP A 533 14.20 0.99 -12.84
CA ASP A 533 12.90 1.58 -13.21
C ASP A 533 12.12 2.00 -11.96
N ASP A 534 12.14 1.19 -10.91
CA ASP A 534 11.51 1.53 -9.65
C ASP A 534 12.22 2.65 -8.88
N VAL A 535 13.56 2.77 -9.00
CA VAL A 535 14.26 3.98 -8.55
C VAL A 535 13.71 5.19 -9.31
N ARG A 536 13.54 5.11 -10.64
CA ARG A 536 12.99 6.22 -11.44
C ARG A 536 11.54 6.54 -11.10
N ALA A 537 10.74 5.53 -10.75
CA ALA A 537 9.36 5.72 -10.33
C ALA A 537 9.22 6.55 -9.05
N THR A 538 10.28 6.64 -8.23
CA THR A 538 10.34 7.58 -7.10
C THR A 538 10.47 9.05 -7.52
N GLY A 539 10.80 9.30 -8.79
CA GLY A 539 11.12 10.60 -9.37
C GLY A 539 12.62 10.90 -9.42
N ALA A 540 13.48 10.05 -8.83
CA ALA A 540 14.92 10.14 -8.96
C ALA A 540 15.41 9.74 -10.36
N ARG A 541 16.64 10.10 -10.70
CA ARG A 541 17.31 9.72 -11.95
C ARG A 541 18.24 8.54 -11.74
N VAL A 542 18.47 7.78 -12.80
CA VAL A 542 19.46 6.68 -12.80
C VAL A 542 20.63 7.00 -13.72
N GLY A 543 21.84 6.77 -13.22
CA GLY A 543 23.09 6.99 -13.93
C GLY A 543 23.92 5.71 -14.12
N ILE A 544 24.71 5.65 -15.19
CA ILE A 544 25.78 4.66 -15.36
C ILE A 544 27.15 5.37 -15.33
N SER A 545 28.08 4.84 -14.53
CA SER A 545 29.47 5.30 -14.44
C SER A 545 30.43 4.46 -15.26
N GLY A 546 31.52 5.06 -15.72
CA GLY A 546 32.64 4.33 -16.33
C GLY A 546 32.31 3.67 -17.67
N PHE A 547 31.31 4.20 -18.39
CA PHE A 547 30.90 3.63 -19.67
C PHE A 547 31.99 3.79 -20.73
N GLY A 548 32.29 2.69 -21.43
CA GLY A 548 33.28 2.64 -22.51
C GLY A 548 34.68 2.15 -22.12
N SER A 549 34.89 1.72 -20.88
CA SER A 549 36.00 0.84 -20.53
C SER A 549 35.84 -0.53 -21.22
N ASP A 550 36.92 -1.08 -21.79
CA ASP A 550 37.02 -2.44 -22.36
C ASP A 550 35.90 -2.93 -23.32
N LEU A 551 35.35 -2.05 -24.19
CA LEU A 551 34.36 -2.43 -25.22
C LEU A 551 33.08 -3.11 -24.66
N ARG A 552 32.59 -2.62 -23.52
CA ARG A 552 31.31 -3.06 -22.95
C ARG A 552 30.10 -2.67 -23.82
N SER A 553 29.05 -3.49 -23.75
CA SER A 553 28.03 -3.58 -24.81
C SER A 553 27.12 -2.35 -24.86
N MET A 554 26.99 -1.73 -26.03
CA MET A 554 25.98 -0.68 -26.26
C MET A 554 24.55 -1.19 -26.01
N ASP A 555 24.34 -2.52 -26.08
CA ASP A 555 23.07 -3.17 -25.71
C ASP A 555 22.62 -2.78 -24.29
N THR A 556 23.57 -2.61 -23.36
CA THR A 556 23.32 -2.24 -21.97
C THR A 556 22.63 -0.87 -21.89
N LEU A 557 23.11 0.13 -22.65
CA LEU A 557 22.50 1.48 -22.68
C LEU A 557 21.12 1.49 -23.34
N LEU A 558 20.87 0.58 -24.29
CA LEU A 558 19.59 0.51 -25.01
C LEU A 558 18.49 -0.16 -24.20
N ARG A 559 18.86 -0.98 -23.21
CA ARG A 559 17.94 -1.80 -22.43
C ARG A 559 17.68 -1.25 -21.04
N LEU A 560 18.65 -0.55 -20.44
CA LEU A 560 18.52 -0.03 -19.10
C LEU A 560 17.81 1.34 -19.09
N PRO A 561 16.98 1.59 -18.07
CA PRO A 561 16.30 2.86 -17.90
C PRO A 561 17.26 3.89 -17.33
N VAL A 562 18.07 4.49 -18.19
CA VAL A 562 19.12 5.43 -17.78
C VAL A 562 18.76 6.85 -18.18
N ASP A 563 19.05 7.80 -17.28
CA ASP A 563 18.89 9.24 -17.52
C ASP A 563 20.24 9.92 -17.73
N VAL A 564 21.33 9.33 -17.21
CA VAL A 564 22.69 9.88 -17.26
C VAL A 564 23.72 8.79 -17.55
N VAL A 565 24.71 9.08 -18.40
CA VAL A 565 25.85 8.21 -18.68
C VAL A 565 27.14 9.01 -18.49
N LYS A 566 27.95 8.60 -17.51
CA LYS A 566 29.31 9.09 -17.32
C LYS A 566 30.30 8.22 -18.09
N LEU A 567 31.07 8.86 -18.97
CA LEU A 567 32.09 8.22 -19.78
C LEU A 567 33.35 7.92 -18.97
N ASP A 568 33.98 6.78 -19.23
CA ASP A 568 35.28 6.45 -18.63
C ASP A 568 36.36 7.47 -19.06
N PRO A 569 37.19 7.98 -18.13
CA PRO A 569 38.26 8.93 -18.43
C PRO A 569 39.19 8.50 -19.56
N ARG A 570 39.41 7.19 -19.75
CA ARG A 570 40.28 6.65 -20.82
C ARG A 570 39.78 7.01 -22.21
N LEU A 571 38.47 7.24 -22.39
CA LEU A 571 37.91 7.69 -23.68
C LEU A 571 38.34 9.12 -24.06
N MET A 572 38.74 9.93 -23.08
CA MET A 572 39.22 11.31 -23.30
C MET A 572 40.73 11.37 -23.56
N GLY A 573 41.46 10.25 -23.41
CA GLY A 573 42.88 10.09 -23.75
C GLY A 573 43.82 10.92 -22.88
N GLY A 574 44.94 10.34 -22.42
CA GLY A 574 45.96 11.07 -21.65
C GLY A 574 46.68 12.16 -22.45
N ASP A 575 47.10 11.83 -23.69
CA ASP A 575 47.90 12.70 -24.58
C ASP A 575 47.20 13.04 -25.92
N GLY A 576 45.88 12.84 -25.97
CA GLY A 576 45.06 13.01 -27.17
C GLY A 576 44.23 11.76 -27.46
N VAL A 577 42.99 11.98 -27.91
CA VAL A 577 42.07 10.89 -28.22
C VAL A 577 42.50 10.21 -29.51
N ASP A 578 42.80 8.91 -29.42
CA ASP A 578 42.99 8.10 -30.62
C ASP A 578 41.70 8.10 -31.46
N SER A 579 41.80 7.77 -32.75
CA SER A 579 40.62 7.83 -33.61
C SER A 579 39.44 6.98 -33.12
N PHE A 580 39.71 5.99 -32.25
CA PHE A 580 38.72 5.08 -31.70
C PHE A 580 37.92 5.71 -30.56
N GLY A 581 38.58 6.28 -29.54
CA GLY A 581 37.91 6.93 -28.42
C GLY A 581 36.98 8.04 -28.89
N ARG A 582 37.39 8.83 -29.89
CA ARG A 582 36.58 9.90 -30.46
C ARG A 582 35.29 9.36 -31.08
N ARG A 583 35.40 8.31 -31.89
CA ARG A 583 34.25 7.66 -32.51
C ARG A 583 33.33 7.04 -31.47
N ALA A 584 33.88 6.47 -30.39
CA ALA A 584 33.08 5.91 -29.30
C ALA A 584 32.24 7.00 -28.62
N VAL A 585 32.86 8.13 -28.25
CA VAL A 585 32.16 9.28 -27.65
C VAL A 585 31.10 9.84 -28.60
N GLU A 586 31.43 10.06 -29.88
CA GLU A 586 30.47 10.53 -30.90
C GLU A 586 29.27 9.58 -31.02
N THR A 587 29.50 8.27 -30.92
CA THR A 587 28.45 7.25 -30.97
C THR A 587 27.55 7.31 -29.73
N VAL A 588 28.12 7.39 -28.53
CA VAL A 588 27.34 7.49 -27.29
C VAL A 588 26.52 8.78 -27.25
N VAL A 589 27.09 9.91 -27.68
CA VAL A 589 26.35 11.19 -27.80
C VAL A 589 25.21 11.09 -28.82
N ALA A 590 25.42 10.39 -29.94
CA ALA A 590 24.34 10.17 -30.91
C ALA A 590 23.20 9.30 -30.34
N LEU A 591 23.54 8.27 -29.56
CA LEU A 591 22.55 7.46 -28.84
C LEU A 591 21.80 8.29 -27.81
N ALA A 592 22.51 9.09 -27.01
CA ALA A 592 21.93 9.98 -26.02
C ALA A 592 20.85 10.90 -26.60
N ARG A 593 21.13 11.52 -27.76
CA ARG A 593 20.15 12.36 -28.47
C ARG A 593 18.91 11.59 -28.96
N THR A 594 19.08 10.30 -29.24
CA THR A 594 18.00 9.43 -29.74
C THR A 594 17.14 8.90 -28.60
N PHE A 595 17.76 8.54 -27.47
CA PHE A 595 17.10 7.86 -26.35
C PHE A 595 16.80 8.79 -25.15
N GLY A 596 17.30 10.02 -25.17
CA GLY A 596 16.93 11.07 -24.21
C GLY A 596 17.71 11.09 -22.90
N PHE A 597 18.85 10.40 -22.81
CA PHE A 597 19.75 10.46 -21.65
C PHE A 597 20.86 11.52 -21.83
N GLN A 598 21.47 11.96 -20.74
CA GLN A 598 22.58 12.92 -20.73
C GLN A 598 23.93 12.21 -20.74
N VAL A 599 24.94 12.80 -21.39
CA VAL A 599 26.32 12.28 -21.43
C VAL A 599 27.26 13.22 -20.71
N ILE A 600 27.95 12.70 -19.70
CA ILE A 600 28.92 13.43 -18.89
C ILE A 600 30.32 12.87 -19.15
N ALA A 601 31.27 13.71 -19.51
CA ALA A 601 32.67 13.30 -19.64
C ALA A 601 33.38 13.38 -18.26
N ALA A 602 33.86 12.26 -17.74
CA ALA A 602 34.58 12.22 -16.46
C ALA A 602 36.11 12.26 -16.65
N GLY A 603 36.83 12.62 -15.60
CA GLY A 603 38.29 12.61 -15.56
C GLY A 603 38.97 13.68 -16.41
N ILE A 604 38.37 14.86 -16.52
CA ILE A 604 38.97 15.99 -17.24
C ILE A 604 40.13 16.59 -16.42
N GLU A 605 41.34 16.44 -16.95
CA GLU A 605 42.59 16.93 -16.34
C GLU A 605 43.27 18.03 -17.17
N THR A 606 42.94 18.12 -18.46
CA THR A 606 43.53 19.11 -19.38
C THR A 606 42.47 19.95 -20.09
N GLU A 607 42.86 21.15 -20.52
CA GLU A 607 41.99 22.03 -21.32
C GLU A 607 41.61 21.40 -22.66
N GLN A 608 42.53 20.63 -23.27
CA GLN A 608 42.27 19.92 -24.52
C GLN A 608 41.16 18.86 -24.37
N GLN A 609 41.13 18.11 -23.26
CA GLN A 609 40.06 17.16 -22.97
C GLN A 609 38.72 17.88 -22.75
N TYR A 610 38.74 19.01 -22.03
CA TYR A 610 37.54 19.82 -21.80
C TYR A 610 36.94 20.38 -23.10
N ASP A 611 37.79 20.91 -23.98
CA ASP A 611 37.36 21.41 -25.29
C ASP A 611 36.87 20.27 -26.18
N LEU A 612 37.55 19.12 -26.15
CA LEU A 612 37.21 17.99 -26.99
C LEU A 612 35.82 17.43 -26.64
N GLN A 613 35.55 17.08 -25.38
CA GLN A 613 34.24 16.53 -25.00
C GLN A 613 33.08 17.46 -25.39
N ARG A 614 33.30 18.78 -25.27
CA ARG A 614 32.34 19.80 -25.69
C ARG A 614 32.11 19.78 -27.20
N HIS A 615 33.18 19.69 -27.99
CA HIS A 615 33.08 19.57 -29.46
C HIS A 615 32.39 18.27 -29.90
N LEU A 616 32.59 17.19 -29.15
CA LEU A 616 31.93 15.90 -29.40
C LEU A 616 30.46 15.90 -28.95
N GLY A 617 30.04 16.90 -28.18
CA GLY A 617 28.64 17.16 -27.86
C GLY A 617 28.15 16.48 -26.59
N CYS A 618 29.04 16.20 -25.64
CA CYS A 618 28.63 15.81 -24.28
C CYS A 618 27.86 16.95 -23.60
N ASP A 619 26.93 16.62 -22.71
CA ASP A 619 26.08 17.58 -21.98
C ASP A 619 26.83 18.25 -20.83
N GLY A 620 27.79 17.55 -20.22
CA GLY A 620 28.60 18.09 -19.14
C GLY A 620 29.93 17.40 -18.94
N ALA A 621 30.71 17.92 -18.00
CA ALA A 621 32.05 17.44 -17.71
C ALA A 621 32.39 17.49 -16.22
N GLN A 622 33.19 16.54 -15.76
CA GLN A 622 33.68 16.42 -14.38
C GLN A 622 35.18 16.09 -14.38
N GLY A 623 35.95 16.71 -13.50
CA GLY A 623 37.38 16.41 -13.36
C GLY A 623 38.14 17.43 -12.52
N PHE A 624 39.36 17.05 -12.11
CA PHE A 624 40.21 17.84 -11.22
C PHE A 624 40.58 19.21 -11.80
N ARG A 625 40.68 19.33 -13.12
CA ARG A 625 40.97 20.60 -13.81
C ARG A 625 39.85 21.64 -13.62
N LEU A 626 38.62 21.17 -13.47
CA LEU A 626 37.43 22.00 -13.37
C LEU A 626 37.21 22.44 -11.92
N VAL A 627 36.80 21.49 -11.08
CA VAL A 627 36.59 21.70 -9.64
C VAL A 627 37.03 20.40 -8.94
N PRO A 628 38.04 20.46 -8.04
CA PRO A 628 38.44 19.29 -7.26
C PRO A 628 37.37 18.93 -6.22
N PRO A 629 37.31 17.68 -5.75
CA PRO A 629 36.40 17.29 -4.68
C PRO A 629 36.74 18.06 -3.39
N ALA A 630 35.71 18.52 -2.67
CA ALA A 630 35.87 19.23 -1.41
C ALA A 630 34.69 18.96 -0.45
N PRO A 631 34.87 19.10 0.87
CA PRO A 631 33.76 19.06 1.83
C PRO A 631 32.71 20.13 1.52
N GLU A 632 31.45 19.93 1.91
CA GLU A 632 30.31 20.81 1.57
C GLU A 632 30.61 22.32 1.77
N PRO A 633 31.19 22.80 2.89
CA PRO A 633 31.43 24.23 3.09
C PRO A 633 32.44 24.80 2.07
N GLU A 634 33.53 24.08 1.84
CA GLU A 634 34.58 24.49 0.89
C GLU A 634 34.09 24.38 -0.56
N PHE A 635 33.30 23.35 -0.86
CA PHE A 635 32.67 23.17 -2.17
C PHE A 635 31.76 24.35 -2.52
N VAL A 636 30.92 24.80 -1.58
CA VAL A 636 30.04 25.96 -1.79
C VAL A 636 30.85 27.23 -2.04
N GLU A 637 31.98 27.43 -1.35
CA GLU A 637 32.89 28.56 -1.64
C GLU A 637 33.53 28.45 -3.02
N GLN A 638 33.96 27.26 -3.44
CA GLN A 638 34.51 27.04 -4.78
C GLN A 638 33.49 27.41 -5.87
N LEU A 639 32.22 27.06 -5.70
CA LEU A 639 31.16 27.40 -6.65
C LEU A 639 30.97 28.92 -6.83
N LEU A 640 31.26 29.73 -5.82
CA LEU A 640 31.21 31.19 -5.91
C LEU A 640 32.35 31.79 -6.74
N HIS A 641 33.39 31.01 -7.06
CA HIS A 641 34.60 31.46 -7.75
C HIS A 641 34.79 30.85 -9.14
N VAL A 642 33.90 29.94 -9.55
CA VAL A 642 33.81 29.44 -10.93
C VAL A 642 33.08 30.50 -11.78
N ALA A 643 33.85 31.40 -12.40
CA ALA A 643 33.37 32.50 -13.24
C ALA A 643 33.49 32.21 -14.75
#